data_AF-A0A072UU81-F1
#
_entry.id   AF-A0A072UU81-F1
#
_cell.length_a   1.000
_cell.length_b   1.000
_cell.length_c   1.000
_cell.angle_alpha   90.00
_cell.angle_beta   90.00
_cell.angle_gamma   90.00
#
_symmetry.space_group_name_H-M   'P 1'
#
loop_
_entity.id
_entity.type
_entity.pdbx_description
1 polymer ?
#
loop_
_entity_poly.entity_id
_entity_poly.type
_entity_poly.pdbx_seq_one_letter_code
_entity_poly.pdbx_strand_id
1 'polypeptide(L)'
;MSRKLDNILFVEEWLKRSCGNKFTSETSRQPTTTSAKSIIQAWSHLRNTLQSTSSSFNQHHLHQHLNTLLNSQTSLHVADPQAKLLLSILTSSNFSLSHQSFPLCFRLLYIWIRKSTKPTKQTFDIVDSVVEFLSNLFLSSTSQFHFGNNHVLLFSEAILLLGAFSFVHSLSQNTKNLCLDILSRLLVDKCRIVCLFDELVPNVLAGIGYALSSSVNVHFVRIFDCLFKIWGKDDDGPRGSAVHGLMVLYLFDWIASNLINFGFLDKVSVLVRETFESFKENYASFAVFMSGIGVLRATDRYASSTGMKVDVLTRMRTSAIIRVEALVSDLVSRTLRFRNSGNDLQDRLLLQCVTLGMTRTISFSNHSSLFVCLGLSLLTEMLPLPRLYESVFELSPSSGGLKVNEIKEHLDNILFKEAGAVTGVFCNQYVLADEENKNIVENLIWEYCRDIYFGHRKVATHLKGKEDVLLTDFEKIAESAFLMVVVFALAVTKHKLSSKFAQEIQTEVSLKILVSLSCVEYFRHVRLPEYMETIRKVIASVNKNENACTFFVNSIPSYGDLTNGPDQKTKYFWSKDEVQTARVLFYLRVIPTLIECLPGPVFGDMVAPTMFLYPISTKYIFSFALFFHKLVSFQAFGQKLYL
;
A
#
# COMPACT_ATOMS: atom_id res chain seq x y z
N MET A 1 -4.38 16.60 14.17
CA MET A 1 -3.54 15.39 14.27
C MET A 1 -2.20 15.59 15.00
N SER A 2 -1.77 16.82 15.37
CA SER A 2 -0.45 17.02 16.03
C SER A 2 -0.29 16.31 17.39
N ARG A 3 -1.38 16.14 18.16
CA ARG A 3 -1.37 15.42 19.46
C ARG A 3 -1.13 13.91 19.38
N LYS A 4 -1.06 13.27 18.19
CA LYS A 4 -0.94 11.80 18.08
C LYS A 4 0.50 11.27 18.16
N LEU A 5 1.52 12.05 17.81
CA LEU A 5 2.92 11.57 17.85
C LEU A 5 3.51 11.58 19.26
N ASP A 6 3.05 12.48 20.14
CA ASP A 6 3.58 12.63 21.51
C ASP A 6 3.27 11.42 22.43
N ASN A 7 2.38 10.51 22.01
CA ASN A 7 1.99 9.32 22.77
C ASN A 7 2.63 8.01 22.26
N ILE A 8 3.62 8.07 21.37
CA ILE A 8 4.32 6.86 20.89
C ILE A 8 5.40 6.45 21.89
N LEU A 9 5.03 5.58 22.82
CA LEU A 9 5.98 5.00 23.79
C LEU A 9 6.96 4.01 23.11
N PHE A 10 6.40 3.09 22.33
CA PHE A 10 7.10 2.00 21.63
C PHE A 10 6.89 2.13 20.12
N VAL A 11 7.96 2.38 19.36
CA VAL A 11 7.91 2.67 17.92
C VAL A 11 7.54 1.42 17.13
N GLU A 12 8.06 0.25 17.49
CA GLU A 12 7.78 -1.03 16.85
C GLU A 12 6.31 -1.45 16.98
N GLU A 13 5.68 -1.22 18.14
CA GLU A 13 4.24 -1.47 18.31
C GLU A 13 3.41 -0.49 17.48
N TRP A 14 3.84 0.76 17.42
CA TRP A 14 3.18 1.77 16.61
C TRP A 14 3.27 1.47 15.12
N LEU A 15 4.43 1.03 14.62
CA LEU A 15 4.62 0.57 13.24
C LEU A 15 3.71 -0.62 12.93
N LYS A 16 3.65 -1.63 13.81
CA LYS A 16 2.76 -2.79 13.66
C LYS A 16 1.28 -2.38 13.56
N ARG A 17 0.82 -1.50 14.46
CA ARG A 17 -0.58 -1.03 14.49
C ARG A 17 -0.94 -0.14 13.30
N SER A 18 0.01 0.63 12.78
CA SER A 18 -0.24 1.63 11.74
C SER A 18 -0.30 1.04 10.32
N CYS A 19 0.25 -0.16 10.10
CA CYS A 19 0.36 -0.76 8.76
C CYS A 19 -0.67 -1.88 8.46
N GLY A 20 -1.66 -2.09 9.33
CA GLY A 20 -2.72 -3.08 9.13
C GLY A 20 -2.33 -4.51 9.53
N ASN A 21 -3.23 -5.17 10.26
CA ASN A 21 -3.04 -6.48 10.86
C ASN A 21 -2.91 -7.62 9.83
N LYS A 22 -1.68 -7.99 9.47
CA LYS A 22 -1.33 -9.39 9.14
C LYS A 22 -0.40 -10.04 10.17
N PHE A 23 0.19 -9.26 11.08
CA PHE A 23 1.01 -9.78 12.20
C PHE A 23 0.18 -10.33 13.38
N THR A 24 -1.13 -10.47 13.21
CA THR A 24 -2.04 -11.02 14.24
C THR A 24 -2.70 -12.32 13.79
N SER A 25 -2.02 -13.13 12.98
CA SER A 25 -2.39 -14.54 12.81
C SER A 25 -1.81 -15.36 13.98
N GLU A 26 -2.73 -15.91 14.78
CA GLU A 26 -2.59 -17.02 15.74
C GLU A 26 -1.82 -16.84 17.05
N THR A 27 -0.94 -15.84 17.22
CA THR A 27 -0.27 -15.57 18.52
C THR A 27 -0.71 -14.31 19.25
N SER A 28 -1.66 -13.54 18.72
CA SER A 28 -2.44 -12.64 19.58
C SER A 28 -3.46 -13.45 20.37
N ARG A 29 -2.97 -14.32 21.27
CA ARG A 29 -3.71 -14.61 22.49
C ARG A 29 -4.09 -13.24 23.03
N GLN A 30 -5.39 -13.02 23.24
CA GLN A 30 -5.82 -11.91 24.10
C GLN A 30 -4.83 -11.85 25.27
N PRO A 31 -4.33 -10.66 25.65
CA PRO A 31 -3.39 -10.57 26.76
C PRO A 31 -4.05 -11.29 27.92
N THR A 32 -3.54 -12.49 28.24
CA THR A 32 -4.02 -13.24 29.38
C THR A 32 -3.80 -12.28 30.52
N THR A 33 -4.86 -11.93 31.25
CA THR A 33 -4.80 -11.01 32.37
C THR A 33 -3.90 -11.63 33.43
N THR A 34 -2.58 -11.43 33.27
CA THR A 34 -1.58 -11.89 34.21
C THR A 34 -1.80 -11.08 35.47
N SER A 35 -2.24 -11.76 36.52
CA SER A 35 -2.47 -11.15 37.82
C SER A 35 -1.22 -10.38 38.29
N ALA A 36 -1.39 -9.27 39.01
CA ALA A 36 -0.26 -8.57 39.64
C ALA A 36 0.57 -9.52 40.53
N LYS A 37 -0.10 -10.52 41.14
CA LYS A 37 0.53 -11.60 41.91
C LYS A 37 1.52 -12.42 41.08
N SER A 38 1.19 -12.80 39.84
CA SER A 38 2.12 -13.56 38.98
C SER A 38 3.34 -12.73 38.55
N ILE A 39 3.18 -11.42 38.36
CA ILE A 39 4.30 -10.51 38.05
C ILE A 39 5.26 -10.41 39.25
N ILE A 40 4.71 -10.18 40.46
CA ILE A 40 5.50 -10.10 41.69
C ILE A 40 6.21 -11.42 41.97
N GLN A 41 5.51 -12.55 41.81
CA GLN A 41 6.08 -13.89 41.98
C GLN A 41 7.22 -14.12 40.98
N ALA A 42 7.05 -13.79 39.70
CA ALA A 42 8.10 -13.95 38.70
C ALA A 42 9.37 -13.13 39.04
N TRP A 43 9.23 -11.87 39.47
CA TRP A 43 10.38 -11.09 39.93
C TRP A 43 11.03 -11.66 41.19
N SER A 44 10.23 -12.15 42.15
CA SER A 44 10.76 -12.78 43.37
C SER A 44 11.53 -14.06 43.08
N HIS A 45 11.04 -14.88 42.14
CA HIS A 45 11.72 -16.10 41.72
C HIS A 45 13.03 -15.77 41.00
N LEU A 46 13.06 -14.79 40.08
CA LEU A 46 14.31 -14.35 39.43
C LEU A 46 15.37 -13.89 40.45
N ARG A 47 14.94 -13.20 41.51
CA ARG A 47 15.83 -12.78 42.61
C ARG A 47 16.35 -13.98 43.40
N ASN A 48 15.49 -14.93 43.73
CA ASN A 48 15.86 -16.11 44.48
C ASN A 48 16.83 -17.00 43.70
N THR A 49 16.66 -17.12 42.39
CA THR A 49 17.56 -17.89 41.50
C THR A 49 19.00 -17.36 41.52
N LEU A 50 19.20 -16.05 41.68
CA LEU A 50 20.52 -15.43 41.84
C LEU A 50 21.14 -15.68 43.24
N GLN A 51 20.30 -15.90 44.25
CA GLN A 51 20.72 -16.09 45.64
C GLN A 51 20.96 -17.57 45.99
N SER A 52 20.32 -18.50 45.29
CA SER A 52 20.46 -19.95 45.52
C SER A 52 21.72 -20.49 44.82
N THR A 53 22.87 -20.37 45.48
CA THR A 53 24.19 -20.79 44.96
C THR A 53 24.45 -22.32 44.99
N SER A 54 23.47 -23.17 45.36
CA SER A 54 23.77 -24.56 45.76
C SER A 54 22.74 -25.65 45.40
N SER A 55 21.79 -25.43 44.50
CA SER A 55 20.97 -26.54 43.98
C SER A 55 20.65 -26.34 42.49
N SER A 56 20.73 -27.43 41.73
CA SER A 56 20.59 -27.53 40.27
C SER A 56 19.89 -26.33 39.61
N PHE A 57 20.66 -25.46 38.98
CA PHE A 57 20.13 -24.34 38.22
C PHE A 57 19.28 -24.88 37.06
N ASN A 58 17.96 -24.67 37.13
CA ASN A 58 17.05 -25.16 36.11
C ASN A 58 16.72 -24.02 35.13
N GLN A 59 17.48 -23.97 34.03
CA GLN A 59 17.38 -22.98 32.94
C GLN A 59 15.93 -22.78 32.45
N HIS A 60 15.12 -23.83 32.44
CA HIS A 60 13.73 -23.77 32.01
C HIS A 60 12.85 -22.89 32.91
N HIS A 61 13.08 -22.86 34.23
CA HIS A 61 12.31 -22.01 35.14
C HIS A 61 12.67 -20.53 34.96
N LEU A 62 13.94 -20.21 34.77
CA LEU A 62 14.36 -18.82 34.50
C LEU A 62 13.72 -18.30 33.21
N HIS A 63 13.75 -19.09 32.14
CA HIS A 63 13.10 -18.75 30.88
C HIS A 63 11.58 -18.57 31.04
N GLN A 64 10.91 -19.47 31.77
CA GLN A 64 9.47 -19.41 32.02
C GLN A 64 9.07 -18.15 32.81
N HIS A 65 9.84 -17.76 33.82
CA HIS A 65 9.57 -16.55 34.60
C HIS A 65 9.79 -15.27 33.76
N LEU A 66 10.84 -15.23 32.93
CA LEU A 66 11.05 -14.13 31.98
C LEU A 66 9.92 -14.02 30.95
N ASN A 67 9.46 -15.15 30.40
CA ASN A 67 8.30 -15.19 29.50
C ASN A 67 7.02 -14.72 30.20
N THR A 68 6.81 -15.12 31.46
CA THR A 68 5.65 -14.68 32.25
C THR A 68 5.63 -13.15 32.42
N LEU A 69 6.80 -12.55 32.67
CA LEU A 69 6.94 -11.10 32.75
C LEU A 69 6.67 -10.44 31.40
N LEU A 70 7.22 -10.98 30.31
CA LEU A 70 7.01 -10.41 28.98
C LEU A 70 5.57 -10.53 28.50
N ASN A 71 4.86 -11.61 28.83
CA ASN A 71 3.43 -11.75 28.49
C ASN A 71 2.55 -10.68 29.16
N SER A 72 3.06 -9.97 30.18
CA SER A 72 2.35 -8.88 30.86
C SER A 72 2.55 -7.48 30.25
N GLN A 73 3.22 -7.39 29.08
CA GLN A 73 3.66 -6.20 28.31
C GLN A 73 3.10 -4.83 28.75
N THR A 74 1.79 -4.61 28.56
CA THR A 74 1.15 -3.30 28.74
C THR A 74 1.10 -2.86 30.21
N SER A 75 0.98 -3.81 31.13
CA SER A 75 0.90 -3.58 32.58
C SER A 75 2.26 -3.58 33.30
N LEU A 76 3.32 -4.02 32.62
CA LEU A 76 4.64 -4.17 33.23
C LEU A 76 5.33 -2.82 33.42
N HIS A 77 5.64 -2.46 34.66
CA HIS A 77 6.57 -1.39 35.00
C HIS A 77 7.86 -2.00 35.52
N VAL A 78 8.96 -1.81 34.78
CA VAL A 78 10.30 -2.20 35.21
C VAL A 78 10.96 -0.99 35.87
N ALA A 79 11.49 -1.15 37.08
CA ALA A 79 12.19 -0.12 37.83
C ALA A 79 13.70 -0.42 37.91
N ASP A 80 14.50 0.58 38.31
CA ASP A 80 15.97 0.47 38.38
C ASP A 80 16.49 -0.76 39.17
N PRO A 81 15.88 -1.19 40.30
CA PRO A 81 16.28 -2.43 40.98
C PRO A 81 16.07 -3.70 40.14
N GLN A 82 15.01 -3.74 39.33
CA GLN A 82 14.72 -4.86 38.43
C GLN A 82 15.65 -4.84 37.21
N ALA A 83 15.98 -3.66 36.68
CA ALA A 83 17.00 -3.53 35.63
C ALA A 83 18.38 -3.98 36.13
N LYS A 84 18.76 -3.61 37.36
CA LYS A 84 20.00 -4.09 38.01
C LYS A 84 19.99 -5.60 38.23
N LEU A 85 18.83 -6.18 38.57
CA LEU A 85 18.67 -7.64 38.66
C LEU A 85 18.93 -8.30 37.30
N LEU A 86 18.30 -7.80 36.22
CA LEU A 86 18.52 -8.32 34.87
C LEU A 86 19.99 -8.21 34.44
N LEU A 87 20.65 -7.09 34.73
CA LEU A 87 22.08 -6.93 34.50
C LEU A 87 22.89 -7.99 35.26
N SER A 88 22.58 -8.24 36.54
CA SER A 88 23.29 -9.27 37.31
C SER A 88 23.08 -10.68 36.76
N ILE A 89 21.92 -10.98 36.17
CA ILE A 89 21.66 -12.25 35.47
C ILE A 89 22.50 -12.34 34.18
N LEU A 90 22.66 -11.24 33.46
CA LEU A 90 23.43 -11.20 32.21
C LEU A 90 24.94 -11.33 32.44
N THR A 91 25.47 -10.71 33.49
CA THR A 91 26.92 -10.66 33.77
C THR A 91 27.44 -11.79 34.64
N SER A 92 26.57 -12.54 35.30
CA SER A 92 26.95 -13.64 36.19
C SER A 92 27.57 -14.81 35.42
N SER A 93 28.84 -15.10 35.72
CA SER A 93 29.60 -16.24 35.17
C SER A 93 29.11 -17.61 35.65
N ASN A 94 28.28 -17.65 36.70
CA ASN A 94 27.77 -18.89 37.31
C ASN A 94 26.63 -19.54 36.50
N PHE A 95 26.09 -18.86 35.49
CA PHE A 95 24.95 -19.34 34.73
C PHE A 95 25.31 -19.42 33.25
N SER A 96 25.29 -20.64 32.69
CA SER A 96 25.16 -20.80 31.25
C SER A 96 23.75 -20.37 30.87
N LEU A 97 23.52 -19.08 30.63
CA LEU A 97 22.22 -18.62 30.15
C LEU A 97 21.94 -19.31 28.82
N SER A 98 20.81 -20.00 28.72
CA SER A 98 20.35 -20.50 27.42
C SER A 98 20.24 -19.33 26.46
N HIS A 99 20.69 -19.51 25.21
CA HIS A 99 20.64 -18.46 24.18
C HIS A 99 19.23 -17.87 23.97
N GLN A 100 18.18 -18.61 24.38
CA GLN A 100 16.77 -18.21 24.34
C GLN A 100 16.35 -17.19 25.41
N SER A 101 17.16 -16.97 26.46
CA SER A 101 16.82 -16.07 27.58
C SER A 101 17.37 -14.65 27.38
N PHE A 102 18.43 -14.48 26.59
CA PHE A 102 18.99 -13.16 26.27
C PHE A 102 18.00 -12.21 25.59
N PRO A 103 17.25 -12.60 24.54
CA PRO A 103 16.29 -11.71 23.89
C PRO A 103 15.23 -11.21 24.88
N LEU A 104 14.83 -12.07 25.84
CA LEU A 104 13.84 -11.72 26.85
C LEU A 104 14.36 -10.65 27.82
N CYS A 105 15.60 -10.81 28.29
CA CYS A 105 16.27 -9.80 29.12
C CYS A 105 16.43 -8.48 28.38
N PHE A 106 16.83 -8.50 27.10
CA PHE A 106 16.96 -7.30 26.28
C PHE A 106 15.63 -6.58 26.10
N ARG A 107 14.55 -7.31 25.83
CA ARG A 107 13.20 -6.75 25.74
C ARG A 107 12.73 -6.10 27.04
N LEU A 108 13.03 -6.70 28.20
CA LEU A 108 12.70 -6.12 29.50
C LEU A 108 13.51 -4.84 29.82
N LEU A 109 14.82 -4.84 29.48
CA LEU A 109 15.67 -3.64 29.60
C LEU A 109 15.22 -2.52 28.64
N TYR A 110 14.75 -2.89 27.45
CA TYR A 110 14.14 -1.96 26.50
C TYR A 110 12.86 -1.33 27.08
N ILE A 111 11.96 -2.13 27.65
CA ILE A 111 10.74 -1.64 28.31
C ILE A 111 11.08 -0.68 29.45
N TRP A 112 12.09 -1.03 30.27
CA TRP A 112 12.57 -0.19 31.37
C TRP A 112 13.00 1.20 30.88
N ILE A 113 13.92 1.26 29.91
CA ILE A 113 14.48 2.55 29.49
C ILE A 113 13.43 3.42 28.78
N ARG A 114 12.51 2.83 28.03
CA ARG A 114 11.44 3.57 27.33
C ARG A 114 10.36 4.10 28.27
N LYS A 115 10.07 3.42 29.38
CA LYS A 115 9.12 3.87 30.41
C LYS A 115 9.76 4.77 31.48
N SER A 116 11.08 4.88 31.51
CA SER A 116 11.78 5.76 32.46
C SER A 116 11.54 7.23 32.11
N THR A 117 10.76 7.91 32.95
CA THR A 117 10.34 9.31 32.72
C THR A 117 11.42 10.32 33.11
N LYS A 118 12.33 9.96 34.02
CA LYS A 118 13.46 10.79 34.48
C LYS A 118 14.66 9.91 34.81
N PRO A 119 15.61 9.75 33.86
CA PRO A 119 16.82 8.97 34.10
C PRO A 119 17.61 9.54 35.27
N THR A 120 17.92 8.71 36.27
CA THR A 120 18.78 9.09 37.40
C THR A 120 20.23 8.69 37.14
N LYS A 121 21.16 9.11 38.00
CA LYS A 121 22.55 8.63 37.94
C LYS A 121 22.62 7.09 37.95
N GLN A 122 21.81 6.44 38.78
CA GLN A 122 21.73 4.99 38.86
C GLN A 122 21.23 4.37 37.55
N THR A 123 20.29 5.02 36.86
CA THR A 123 19.85 4.60 35.51
C THR A 123 21.03 4.62 34.54
N PHE A 124 21.85 5.66 34.56
CA PHE A 124 23.03 5.78 33.68
C PHE A 124 24.08 4.71 33.98
N ASP A 125 24.41 4.49 35.26
CA ASP A 125 25.38 3.47 35.66
C ASP A 125 24.96 2.05 35.20
N ILE A 126 23.66 1.74 35.27
CA ILE A 126 23.10 0.48 34.77
C ILE A 126 23.24 0.42 33.24
N VAL A 127 22.89 1.48 32.52
CA VAL A 127 23.02 1.50 31.06
C VAL A 127 24.47 1.30 30.63
N ASP A 128 25.42 2.01 31.23
CA ASP A 128 26.85 1.89 30.91
C ASP A 128 27.34 0.44 31.12
N SER A 129 26.94 -0.18 32.22
CA SER A 129 27.28 -1.58 32.52
C SER A 129 26.64 -2.57 31.53
N VAL A 130 25.39 -2.32 31.09
CA VAL A 130 24.73 -3.15 30.07
C VAL A 130 25.44 -2.98 28.72
N VAL A 131 25.81 -1.76 28.35
CA VAL A 131 26.50 -1.48 27.08
C VAL A 131 27.90 -2.11 27.08
N GLU A 132 28.62 -2.07 28.19
CA GLU A 132 29.89 -2.78 28.36
C GLU A 132 29.73 -4.29 28.18
N PHE A 133 28.68 -4.88 28.79
CA PHE A 133 28.35 -6.28 28.58
C PHE A 133 28.05 -6.60 27.10
N LEU A 134 27.24 -5.78 26.43
CA LEU A 134 26.93 -5.96 25.01
C LEU A 134 28.15 -5.77 24.11
N SER A 135 29.05 -4.86 24.46
CA SER A 135 30.34 -4.69 23.78
C SER A 135 31.17 -5.96 23.88
N ASN A 136 31.30 -6.53 25.08
CA ASN A 136 32.00 -7.80 25.27
C ASN A 136 31.32 -8.97 24.57
N LEU A 137 29.99 -8.95 24.45
CA LEU A 137 29.22 -9.99 23.79
C LEU A 137 29.40 -9.99 22.26
N PHE A 138 29.38 -8.80 21.64
CA PHE A 138 29.33 -8.66 20.18
C PHE A 138 30.62 -8.18 19.53
N LEU A 139 31.51 -7.48 20.25
CA LEU A 139 32.75 -6.92 19.68
C LEU A 139 33.99 -7.74 20.02
N SER A 140 34.02 -8.46 21.16
CA SER A 140 35.20 -9.20 21.59
C SER A 140 35.38 -10.48 20.77
N SER A 141 36.55 -10.60 20.13
CA SER A 141 36.99 -11.78 19.38
C SER A 141 37.25 -13.03 20.24
N THR A 142 37.22 -12.88 21.56
CA THR A 142 37.37 -13.92 22.59
C THR A 142 36.05 -14.28 23.27
N SER A 143 34.90 -13.85 22.74
CA SER A 143 33.61 -14.16 23.35
C SER A 143 33.40 -15.68 23.42
N GLN A 144 32.98 -16.19 24.59
CA GLN A 144 32.61 -17.59 24.78
C GLN A 144 31.34 -17.99 24.00
N PHE A 145 30.71 -17.03 23.31
CA PHE A 145 29.41 -17.16 22.67
C PHE A 145 29.55 -17.03 21.15
N HIS A 146 29.72 -18.15 20.46
CA HIS A 146 29.61 -18.19 19.00
C HIS A 146 28.14 -18.23 18.57
N PHE A 147 27.59 -17.07 18.20
CA PHE A 147 26.22 -17.00 17.69
C PHE A 147 26.19 -17.31 16.19
N GLY A 148 25.69 -18.50 15.85
CA GLY A 148 25.31 -18.84 14.48
C GLY A 148 24.12 -18.02 13.97
N ASN A 149 23.77 -18.19 12.70
CA ASN A 149 22.66 -17.47 12.06
C ASN A 149 21.27 -17.81 12.63
N ASN A 150 21.16 -18.81 13.53
CA ASN A 150 19.91 -19.27 14.12
C ASN A 150 19.40 -18.39 15.28
N HIS A 151 20.16 -17.38 15.72
CA HIS A 151 19.80 -16.50 16.85
C HIS A 151 19.18 -15.16 16.43
N VAL A 152 18.27 -15.19 15.48
CA VAL A 152 17.64 -14.03 14.83
C VAL A 152 16.93 -13.10 15.83
N LEU A 153 16.22 -13.69 16.81
CA LEU A 153 15.55 -12.95 17.90
C LEU A 153 16.52 -12.16 18.78
N LEU A 154 17.71 -12.71 19.04
CA LEU A 154 18.74 -12.03 19.83
C LEU A 154 19.19 -10.75 19.15
N PHE A 155 19.53 -10.85 17.86
CA PHE A 155 20.01 -9.72 17.09
C PHE A 155 18.93 -8.65 16.93
N SER A 156 17.67 -9.04 16.69
CA SER A 156 16.54 -8.11 16.61
C SER A 156 16.35 -7.30 17.91
N GLU A 157 16.30 -7.98 19.06
CA GLU A 157 16.14 -7.31 20.37
C GLU A 157 17.37 -6.50 20.78
N ALA A 158 18.58 -6.95 20.40
CA ALA A 158 19.81 -6.18 20.63
C ALA A 158 19.81 -4.87 19.83
N ILE A 159 19.45 -4.91 18.53
CA ILE A 159 19.34 -3.71 17.69
C ILE A 159 18.32 -2.73 18.28
N LEU A 160 17.17 -3.24 18.72
CA LEU A 160 16.13 -2.43 19.34
C LEU A 160 16.62 -1.75 20.63
N LEU A 161 17.27 -2.51 21.51
CA LEU A 161 17.80 -2.02 22.79
C LEU A 161 18.90 -0.98 22.60
N LEU A 162 19.89 -1.26 21.75
CA LEU A 162 21.02 -0.35 21.46
C LEU A 162 20.50 0.96 20.84
N GLY A 163 19.54 0.87 19.93
CA GLY A 163 18.84 2.03 19.38
C GLY A 163 18.19 2.85 20.49
N ALA A 164 17.38 2.21 21.35
CA ALA A 164 16.69 2.88 22.44
C ALA A 164 17.63 3.57 23.43
N PHE A 165 18.75 2.94 23.80
CA PHE A 165 19.80 3.58 24.60
C PHE A 165 20.38 4.80 23.88
N SER A 166 20.76 4.69 22.61
CA SER A 166 21.31 5.82 21.87
C SER A 166 20.37 7.03 21.78
N PHE A 167 19.05 6.81 21.83
CA PHE A 167 18.02 7.84 21.77
C PHE A 167 17.82 8.63 23.08
N VAL A 168 18.24 8.09 24.23
CA VAL A 168 18.06 8.78 25.52
C VAL A 168 18.92 10.05 25.55
N HIS A 169 18.26 11.21 25.59
CA HIS A 169 18.95 12.49 25.43
C HIS A 169 20.01 12.76 26.52
N SER A 170 19.75 12.36 27.76
CA SER A 170 20.62 12.61 28.91
C SER A 170 21.83 11.67 29.05
N LEU A 171 21.93 10.61 28.26
CA LEU A 171 23.09 9.71 28.31
C LEU A 171 24.36 10.36 27.75
N SER A 172 25.50 9.91 28.26
CA SER A 172 26.83 10.36 27.83
C SER A 172 27.05 10.11 26.33
N GLN A 173 27.83 10.99 25.69
CA GLN A 173 28.17 10.84 24.27
C GLN A 173 28.97 9.56 24.00
N ASN A 174 29.83 9.14 24.94
CA ASN A 174 30.63 7.92 24.81
C ASN A 174 29.76 6.67 24.80
N THR A 175 28.80 6.58 25.72
CA THR A 175 27.83 5.47 25.78
C THR A 175 27.01 5.39 24.50
N LYS A 176 26.53 6.55 24.01
CA LYS A 176 25.79 6.61 22.73
C LYS A 176 26.64 6.16 21.55
N ASN A 177 27.90 6.60 21.47
CA ASN A 177 28.82 6.20 20.41
C ASN A 177 29.06 4.68 20.40
N LEU A 178 29.29 4.09 21.58
CA LEU A 178 29.49 2.66 21.71
C LEU A 178 28.23 1.87 21.31
N CYS A 179 27.04 2.32 21.73
CA CYS A 179 25.77 1.75 21.29
C CYS A 179 25.63 1.77 19.75
N LEU A 180 25.96 2.91 19.13
CA LEU A 180 25.86 3.08 17.68
C LEU A 180 26.91 2.28 16.91
N ASP A 181 28.12 2.08 17.45
CA ASP A 181 29.14 1.20 16.83
C ASP A 181 28.68 -0.26 16.85
N ILE A 182 28.24 -0.77 18.00
CA ILE A 182 27.72 -2.14 18.11
C ILE A 182 26.52 -2.34 17.16
N LEU A 183 25.55 -1.41 17.19
CA LEU A 183 24.37 -1.46 16.33
C LEU A 183 24.74 -1.42 14.84
N SER A 184 25.65 -0.54 14.45
CA SER A 184 26.15 -0.41 13.07
C SER A 184 26.80 -1.71 12.56
N ARG A 185 27.58 -2.40 13.39
CA ARG A 185 28.18 -3.70 13.04
C ARG A 185 27.12 -4.80 12.92
N LEU A 186 26.21 -4.89 13.90
CA LEU A 186 25.09 -5.84 13.85
C LEU A 186 24.22 -5.64 12.60
N LEU A 187 24.00 -4.39 12.19
CA LEU A 187 23.23 -4.10 11.00
C LEU A 187 23.93 -4.56 9.72
N VAL A 188 25.25 -4.38 9.62
CA VAL A 188 26.00 -4.85 8.45
C VAL A 188 26.05 -6.37 8.38
N ASP A 189 26.27 -7.03 9.52
CA ASP A 189 26.56 -8.46 9.53
C ASP A 189 25.30 -9.34 9.55
N LYS A 190 24.24 -8.88 10.22
CA LYS A 190 23.08 -9.73 10.56
C LYS A 190 21.72 -9.18 10.12
N CYS A 191 21.61 -7.90 9.72
CA CYS A 191 20.31 -7.28 9.41
C CYS A 191 19.55 -8.02 8.30
N ARG A 192 20.23 -8.44 7.22
CA ARG A 192 19.59 -9.18 6.13
C ARG A 192 18.90 -10.45 6.62
N ILE A 193 19.61 -11.24 7.45
CA ILE A 193 19.09 -12.49 8.02
C ILE A 193 17.93 -12.22 8.98
N VAL A 194 18.03 -11.18 9.80
CA VAL A 194 16.96 -10.82 10.75
C VAL A 194 15.69 -10.40 10.01
N CYS A 195 15.84 -9.61 8.95
CA CYS A 195 14.72 -9.08 8.21
C CYS A 195 14.04 -10.11 7.29
N LEU A 196 14.58 -11.33 7.12
CA LEU A 196 13.86 -12.45 6.51
C LEU A 196 12.61 -12.86 7.32
N PHE A 197 12.54 -12.48 8.59
CA PHE A 197 11.40 -12.74 9.48
C PHE A 197 10.57 -11.47 9.62
N ASP A 198 9.48 -11.37 8.84
CA ASP A 198 8.62 -10.17 8.79
C ASP A 198 8.17 -9.68 10.19
N GLU A 199 7.94 -10.58 11.14
CA GLU A 199 7.51 -10.25 12.50
C GLU A 199 8.53 -9.41 13.30
N LEU A 200 9.82 -9.52 12.92
CA LEU A 200 10.96 -8.87 13.58
C LEU A 200 11.39 -7.58 12.88
N VAL A 201 10.96 -7.36 11.63
CA VAL A 201 11.25 -6.13 10.87
C VAL A 201 10.87 -4.86 11.64
N PRO A 202 9.70 -4.77 12.32
CA PRO A 202 9.36 -3.58 13.10
C PRO A 202 10.33 -3.27 14.24
N ASN A 203 10.89 -4.30 14.88
CA ASN A 203 11.85 -4.12 15.97
C ASN A 203 13.17 -3.56 15.44
N VAL A 204 13.66 -4.10 14.31
CA VAL A 204 14.88 -3.61 13.65
C VAL A 204 14.68 -2.17 13.18
N LEU A 205 13.56 -1.87 12.51
CA LEU A 205 13.24 -0.53 12.03
C LEU A 205 13.10 0.48 13.17
N ALA A 206 12.48 0.10 14.30
CA ALA A 206 12.42 0.94 15.48
C ALA A 206 13.80 1.22 16.07
N GLY A 207 14.65 0.19 16.19
CA GLY A 207 16.06 0.36 16.62
C GLY A 207 16.83 1.33 15.73
N ILE A 208 16.70 1.20 14.41
CA ILE A 208 17.27 2.13 13.43
C ILE A 208 16.70 3.54 13.62
N GLY A 209 15.38 3.68 13.78
CA GLY A 209 14.72 4.97 14.01
C GLY A 209 15.25 5.70 15.25
N TYR A 210 15.36 4.98 16.36
CA TYR A 210 15.94 5.51 17.60
C TYR A 210 17.40 5.96 17.40
N ALA A 211 18.21 5.14 16.72
CA ALA A 211 19.60 5.45 16.41
C ALA A 211 19.75 6.71 15.54
N LEU A 212 18.96 6.81 14.46
CA LEU A 212 18.97 7.96 13.56
C LEU A 212 18.50 9.24 14.29
N SER A 213 17.56 9.11 15.22
CA SER A 213 17.04 10.21 16.04
C SER A 213 17.89 10.56 17.28
N SER A 214 19.03 9.87 17.50
CA SER A 214 19.96 10.17 18.59
C SER A 214 20.55 11.58 18.47
N SER A 215 21.15 12.12 19.55
CA SER A 215 21.88 13.39 19.50
C SER A 215 23.25 13.30 18.82
N VAL A 216 23.76 12.09 18.51
CA VAL A 216 25.11 11.88 17.96
C VAL A 216 25.08 11.41 16.50
N ASN A 217 26.08 11.84 15.72
CA ASN A 217 26.15 11.61 14.26
C ASN A 217 27.03 10.41 13.86
N VAL A 218 27.66 9.74 14.83
CA VAL A 218 28.58 8.61 14.56
C VAL A 218 27.81 7.47 13.89
N HIS A 219 28.39 6.92 12.82
CA HIS A 219 27.80 5.88 11.97
C HIS A 219 26.42 6.20 11.34
N PHE A 220 25.96 7.47 11.38
CA PHE A 220 24.65 7.86 10.85
C PHE A 220 24.44 7.39 9.40
N VAL A 221 25.39 7.70 8.51
CA VAL A 221 25.34 7.31 7.09
C VAL A 221 25.37 5.78 6.93
N ARG A 222 26.14 5.06 7.75
CA ARG A 222 26.25 3.60 7.66
C ARG A 222 24.97 2.89 8.10
N ILE A 223 24.36 3.33 9.20
CA ILE A 223 23.07 2.81 9.68
C ILE A 223 21.97 3.11 8.65
N PHE A 224 21.99 4.33 8.11
CA PHE A 224 21.09 4.77 7.07
C PHE A 224 21.22 3.93 5.78
N ASP A 225 22.45 3.72 5.28
CA ASP A 225 22.75 2.86 4.13
C ASP A 225 22.16 1.45 4.30
N CYS A 226 22.27 0.88 5.51
CA CYS A 226 21.72 -0.45 5.80
C CYS A 226 20.20 -0.48 5.61
N LEU A 227 19.46 0.54 6.07
CA LEU A 227 18.01 0.61 5.95
C LEU A 227 17.52 0.55 4.49
N PHE A 228 18.25 1.13 3.53
CA PHE A 228 17.84 1.10 2.12
C PHE A 228 18.35 -0.13 1.36
N LYS A 229 19.46 -0.74 1.82
CA LYS A 229 20.07 -1.92 1.19
C LYS A 229 19.49 -3.25 1.67
N ILE A 230 18.67 -3.26 2.73
CA ILE A 230 18.11 -4.53 3.26
C ILE A 230 17.06 -5.15 2.34
N TRP A 231 16.45 -4.40 1.43
CA TRP A 231 15.23 -4.84 0.72
C TRP A 231 15.45 -5.60 -0.60
N GLY A 232 16.61 -6.24 -0.78
CA GLY A 232 16.88 -7.19 -1.85
C GLY A 232 16.95 -6.60 -3.28
N LYS A 233 18.18 -6.45 -3.79
CA LYS A 233 18.47 -6.54 -5.24
C LYS A 233 19.07 -7.89 -5.64
N ASP A 234 19.63 -8.62 -4.68
CA ASP A 234 20.24 -9.95 -4.85
C ASP A 234 19.43 -10.97 -4.02
N ASP A 235 19.34 -12.23 -4.48
CA ASP A 235 18.44 -13.30 -4.04
C ASP A 235 18.44 -13.68 -2.52
N ASP A 236 19.28 -13.05 -1.70
CA ASP A 236 19.48 -13.36 -0.27
C ASP A 236 18.85 -12.35 0.72
N GLY A 237 18.11 -11.33 0.25
CA GLY A 237 17.43 -10.33 1.10
C GLY A 237 15.92 -10.55 1.25
N PRO A 238 15.27 -10.00 2.30
CA PRO A 238 13.81 -10.00 2.39
C PRO A 238 13.17 -9.30 1.20
N ARG A 239 12.19 -9.98 0.59
CA ARG A 239 11.40 -9.39 -0.48
C ARG A 239 10.57 -8.24 0.10
N GLY A 240 10.80 -7.03 -0.40
CA GLY A 240 10.01 -5.86 -0.03
C GLY A 240 8.51 -6.11 -0.26
N SER A 241 7.67 -5.52 0.59
CA SER A 241 6.21 -5.60 0.49
C SER A 241 5.59 -4.22 0.70
N ALA A 242 4.34 -4.04 0.29
CA ALA A 242 3.61 -2.79 0.51
C ALA A 242 3.55 -2.40 2.01
N VAL A 243 3.46 -3.40 2.90
CA VAL A 243 3.50 -3.21 4.36
C VAL A 243 4.86 -2.68 4.82
N HIS A 244 5.96 -3.23 4.28
CA HIS A 244 7.31 -2.72 4.52
C HIS A 244 7.46 -1.27 4.06
N GLY A 245 6.94 -0.93 2.87
CA GLY A 245 6.89 0.44 2.37
C GLY A 245 6.19 1.39 3.35
N LEU A 246 5.01 1.01 3.85
CA LEU A 246 4.29 1.80 4.85
C LEU A 246 5.07 1.98 6.16
N MET A 247 5.76 0.93 6.62
CA MET A 247 6.62 1.04 7.81
C MET A 247 7.74 2.05 7.59
N VAL A 248 8.40 2.04 6.42
CA VAL A 248 9.43 3.02 6.08
C VAL A 248 8.87 4.45 6.04
N LEU A 249 7.69 4.64 5.43
CA LEU A 249 7.02 5.95 5.42
C LEU A 249 6.78 6.47 6.83
N TYR A 250 6.16 5.67 7.70
CA TYR A 250 5.85 6.08 9.07
C TYR A 250 7.10 6.28 9.92
N LEU A 251 8.13 5.46 9.72
CA LEU A 251 9.42 5.62 10.37
C LEU A 251 10.07 6.96 10.00
N PHE A 252 10.09 7.33 8.71
CA PHE A 252 10.66 8.61 8.28
C PHE A 252 9.81 9.81 8.67
N ASP A 253 8.49 9.67 8.69
CA ASP A 253 7.57 10.66 9.26
C ASP A 253 7.93 10.96 10.73
N TRP A 254 8.27 9.92 11.50
CA TRP A 254 8.70 10.01 12.89
C TRP A 254 10.13 10.55 13.06
N ILE A 255 11.12 10.02 12.33
CA ILE A 255 12.51 10.47 12.37
C ILE A 255 12.61 11.95 12.00
N ALA A 256 12.01 12.36 10.88
CA ALA A 256 12.04 13.74 10.43
C ALA A 256 11.40 14.67 11.47
N SER A 257 10.26 14.29 12.04
CA SER A 257 9.62 15.05 13.12
C SER A 257 10.53 15.22 14.34
N ASN A 258 11.27 14.17 14.73
CA ASN A 258 12.20 14.24 15.87
C ASN A 258 13.41 15.11 15.57
N LEU A 259 14.03 14.97 14.39
CA LEU A 259 15.17 15.80 14.00
C LEU A 259 14.79 17.28 13.98
N ILE A 260 13.58 17.59 13.49
CA ILE A 260 12.98 18.93 13.50
C ILE A 260 12.73 19.36 14.95
N ASN A 261 11.99 18.59 15.76
CA ASN A 261 11.65 18.95 17.15
C ASN A 261 12.89 19.18 18.03
N PHE A 262 13.93 18.37 17.88
CA PHE A 262 15.16 18.48 18.67
C PHE A 262 16.16 19.49 18.08
N GLY A 263 15.89 20.07 16.92
CA GLY A 263 16.79 21.05 16.28
C GLY A 263 18.11 20.47 15.76
N PHE A 264 18.16 19.18 15.42
CA PHE A 264 19.37 18.51 14.90
C PHE A 264 19.61 18.83 13.42
N LEU A 265 19.82 20.12 13.09
CA LEU A 265 19.91 20.63 11.71
C LEU A 265 21.05 19.99 10.90
N ASP A 266 22.20 19.72 11.52
CA ASP A 266 23.32 19.07 10.85
C ASP A 266 22.94 17.66 10.37
N LYS A 267 22.19 16.91 11.18
CA LYS A 267 21.65 15.60 10.78
C LYS A 267 20.64 15.71 9.66
N VAL A 268 19.79 16.73 9.68
CA VAL A 268 18.84 16.98 8.59
C VAL A 268 19.61 17.21 7.28
N SER A 269 20.70 17.98 7.31
CA SER A 269 21.52 18.21 6.13
C SER A 269 22.16 16.93 5.59
N VAL A 270 22.65 16.05 6.48
CA VAL A 270 23.21 14.73 6.09
C VAL A 270 22.11 13.83 5.54
N LEU A 271 20.94 13.76 6.19
CA LEU A 271 19.81 12.97 5.71
C LEU A 271 19.40 13.40 4.31
N VAL A 272 19.25 14.72 4.08
CA VAL A 272 18.88 15.26 2.78
C VAL A 272 19.90 14.89 1.71
N ARG A 273 21.19 15.10 2.00
CA ARG A 273 22.26 14.79 1.07
C ARG A 273 22.30 13.31 0.72
N GLU A 274 22.35 12.42 1.73
CA GLU A 274 22.55 10.99 1.51
C GLU A 274 21.31 10.26 0.96
N THR A 275 20.09 10.76 1.25
CA THR A 275 18.84 10.14 0.75
C THR A 275 18.45 10.66 -0.63
N PHE A 276 18.46 11.99 -0.78
CA PHE A 276 17.76 12.66 -1.87
C PHE A 276 18.71 13.28 -2.89
N GLU A 277 19.93 13.66 -2.52
CA GLU A 277 20.90 14.26 -3.46
C GLU A 277 21.83 13.17 -4.04
N SER A 278 22.40 12.29 -3.21
CA SER A 278 23.38 11.25 -3.59
C SER A 278 22.80 9.82 -3.54
N PHE A 279 21.69 9.59 -4.26
CA PHE A 279 21.06 8.27 -4.35
C PHE A 279 22.03 7.21 -4.91
N LYS A 280 22.21 6.11 -4.18
CA LYS A 280 23.09 5.00 -4.56
C LYS A 280 22.29 3.94 -5.32
N GLU A 281 22.88 3.36 -6.36
CA GLU A 281 22.21 2.35 -7.21
C GLU A 281 21.75 1.10 -6.45
N ASN A 282 22.37 0.77 -5.33
CA ASN A 282 22.02 -0.39 -4.52
C ASN A 282 20.86 -0.15 -3.54
N TYR A 283 20.27 1.04 -3.51
CA TYR A 283 19.09 1.31 -2.70
C TYR A 283 17.83 0.76 -3.33
N ALA A 284 16.92 0.25 -2.49
CA ALA A 284 15.60 -0.14 -2.93
C ALA A 284 14.75 1.11 -3.22
N SER A 285 14.31 1.25 -4.47
CA SER A 285 13.55 2.41 -4.95
C SER A 285 12.27 2.67 -4.14
N PHE A 286 11.54 1.62 -3.76
CA PHE A 286 10.31 1.76 -2.97
C PHE A 286 10.59 2.32 -1.57
N ALA A 287 11.68 1.92 -0.93
CA ALA A 287 12.05 2.41 0.39
C ALA A 287 12.43 3.88 0.32
N VAL A 288 13.22 4.28 -0.69
CA VAL A 288 13.59 5.70 -0.90
C VAL A 288 12.35 6.54 -1.20
N PHE A 289 11.46 6.08 -2.08
CA PHE A 289 10.20 6.74 -2.34
C PHE A 289 9.40 6.94 -1.04
N MET A 290 9.16 5.88 -0.27
CA MET A 290 8.38 5.94 0.96
C MET A 290 9.04 6.81 2.04
N SER A 291 10.37 6.84 2.10
CA SER A 291 11.10 7.75 2.98
C SER A 291 10.89 9.22 2.60
N GLY A 292 10.86 9.53 1.29
CA GLY A 292 10.52 10.85 0.77
C GLY A 292 9.11 11.27 1.16
N ILE A 293 8.12 10.39 0.98
CA ILE A 293 6.73 10.63 1.41
C ILE A 293 6.64 10.89 2.92
N GLY A 294 7.36 10.10 3.74
CA GLY A 294 7.43 10.30 5.19
C GLY A 294 8.02 11.67 5.57
N VAL A 295 9.11 12.06 4.91
CA VAL A 295 9.72 13.39 5.07
C VAL A 295 8.74 14.50 4.70
N LEU A 296 8.03 14.38 3.58
CA LEU A 296 7.06 15.38 3.13
C LEU A 296 5.93 15.56 4.14
N ARG A 297 5.37 14.46 4.66
CA ARG A 297 4.37 14.48 5.74
C ARG A 297 4.87 15.17 7.00
N ALA A 298 6.13 14.93 7.38
CA ALA A 298 6.72 15.63 8.50
C ALA A 298 6.82 17.13 8.18
N THR A 299 7.38 17.50 7.03
CA THR A 299 7.55 18.92 6.66
C THR A 299 6.23 19.69 6.58
N ASP A 300 5.16 19.08 6.07
CA ASP A 300 3.83 19.69 6.00
C ASP A 300 3.30 20.04 7.39
N ARG A 301 3.58 19.22 8.40
CA ARG A 301 3.14 19.47 9.79
C ARG A 301 3.85 20.65 10.44
N TYR A 302 5.07 20.97 10.00
CA TYR A 302 5.87 22.08 10.54
C TYR A 302 5.90 23.30 9.62
N ALA A 303 5.29 23.24 8.44
CA ALA A 303 5.24 24.34 7.47
C ALA A 303 4.61 25.63 8.04
N SER A 304 3.70 25.52 9.01
CA SER A 304 3.06 26.65 9.69
C SER A 304 3.76 27.08 11.00
N SER A 305 4.88 26.46 11.36
CA SER A 305 5.59 26.76 12.62
C SER A 305 6.64 27.86 12.42
N THR A 306 6.50 28.96 13.15
CA THR A 306 7.25 30.22 12.96
C THR A 306 8.64 30.26 13.62
N GLY A 307 9.15 29.13 14.12
CA GLY A 307 10.38 29.09 14.93
C GLY A 307 11.59 28.37 14.35
N MET A 308 11.42 27.56 13.29
CA MET A 308 12.55 26.84 12.66
C MET A 308 13.18 27.66 11.53
N LYS A 309 14.46 27.41 11.23
CA LYS A 309 15.11 27.92 10.01
C LYS A 309 14.35 27.40 8.80
N VAL A 310 13.45 28.22 8.28
CA VAL A 310 12.56 27.92 7.14
C VAL A 310 13.37 27.31 5.99
N ASP A 311 14.59 27.78 5.77
CA ASP A 311 15.53 27.30 4.75
C ASP A 311 15.87 25.80 4.83
N VAL A 312 16.01 25.24 6.04
CA VAL A 312 16.32 23.81 6.21
C VAL A 312 15.09 22.96 5.89
N LEU A 313 13.91 23.43 6.33
CA LEU A 313 12.63 22.75 6.07
C LEU A 313 12.28 22.78 4.58
N THR A 314 12.48 23.92 3.92
CA THR A 314 12.24 24.07 2.48
C THR A 314 13.23 23.22 1.68
N ARG A 315 14.52 23.22 2.02
CA ARG A 315 15.51 22.35 1.36
C ARG A 315 15.15 20.87 1.50
N MET A 316 14.77 20.44 2.71
CA MET A 316 14.36 19.06 2.98
C MET A 316 13.14 18.66 2.14
N ARG A 317 12.13 19.53 2.08
CA ARG A 317 10.95 19.34 1.24
C ARG A 317 11.30 19.25 -0.24
N THR A 318 12.01 20.24 -0.79
CA THR A 318 12.34 20.31 -2.21
C THR A 318 13.15 19.10 -2.66
N SER A 319 14.14 18.67 -1.87
CA SER A 319 14.97 17.51 -2.20
C SER A 319 14.16 16.21 -2.21
N ALA A 320 13.25 16.04 -1.25
CA ALA A 320 12.34 14.89 -1.22
C ALA A 320 11.40 14.87 -2.43
N ILE A 321 10.85 16.03 -2.83
CA ILE A 321 10.02 16.15 -4.04
C ILE A 321 10.81 15.74 -5.29
N ILE A 322 12.00 16.34 -5.52
CA ILE A 322 12.84 16.05 -6.69
C ILE A 322 13.15 14.55 -6.78
N ARG A 323 13.51 13.92 -5.65
CA ARG A 323 13.84 12.49 -5.64
C ARG A 323 12.63 11.61 -5.92
N VAL A 324 11.48 11.93 -5.33
CA VAL A 324 10.22 11.21 -5.55
C VAL A 324 9.80 11.31 -7.02
N GLU A 325 9.85 12.51 -7.60
CA GLU A 325 9.50 12.76 -9.00
C GLU A 325 10.45 12.04 -9.97
N ALA A 326 11.75 12.00 -9.67
CA ALA A 326 12.74 11.28 -10.48
C ALA A 326 12.46 9.78 -10.49
N LEU A 327 12.18 9.17 -9.33
CA LEU A 327 11.85 7.73 -9.23
C LEU A 327 10.57 7.39 -9.98
N VAL A 328 9.57 8.26 -9.91
CA VAL A 328 8.29 8.05 -10.60
C VAL A 328 8.43 8.22 -12.10
N SER A 329 9.18 9.22 -12.56
CA SER A 329 9.41 9.43 -13.99
C SER A 329 10.20 8.27 -14.61
N ASP A 330 11.20 7.76 -13.89
CA ASP A 330 11.92 6.54 -14.28
C ASP A 330 10.97 5.34 -14.38
N LEU A 331 10.16 5.10 -13.34
CA LEU A 331 9.19 4.00 -13.31
C LEU A 331 8.16 4.08 -14.45
N VAL A 332 7.61 5.26 -14.72
CA VAL A 332 6.66 5.46 -15.84
C VAL A 332 7.34 5.20 -17.17
N SER A 333 8.58 5.67 -17.35
CA SER A 333 9.34 5.44 -18.59
C SER A 333 9.60 3.94 -18.84
N ARG A 334 9.89 3.17 -17.80
CA ARG A 334 10.10 1.72 -17.88
C ARG A 334 8.78 0.99 -18.12
N THR A 335 7.74 1.32 -17.36
CA THR A 335 6.43 0.64 -17.43
C THR A 335 5.72 0.88 -18.77
N LEU A 336 5.78 2.09 -19.32
CA LEU A 336 5.15 2.41 -20.61
C LEU A 336 5.91 1.83 -21.81
N ARG A 337 7.25 1.79 -21.77
CA ARG A 337 8.06 1.23 -22.87
C ARG A 337 7.94 -0.29 -22.96
N PHE A 338 7.77 -0.96 -21.83
CA PHE A 338 7.76 -2.42 -21.74
C PHE A 338 6.40 -2.98 -21.33
N ARG A 339 5.32 -2.51 -21.98
CA ARG A 339 3.92 -2.94 -21.74
C ARG A 339 3.71 -4.48 -21.75
N ASN A 340 4.68 -5.24 -22.29
CA ASN A 340 4.65 -6.69 -22.46
C ASN A 340 5.75 -7.47 -21.70
N SER A 341 6.67 -6.83 -20.97
CA SER A 341 7.60 -7.55 -20.08
C SER A 341 7.13 -7.46 -18.63
N GLY A 342 5.93 -8.00 -18.37
CA GLY A 342 5.50 -8.22 -17.01
C GLY A 342 6.51 -9.15 -16.34
N ASN A 343 7.23 -8.65 -15.32
CA ASN A 343 7.80 -9.44 -14.21
C ASN A 343 8.84 -8.70 -13.33
N ASP A 344 9.08 -7.38 -13.46
CA ASP A 344 9.90 -6.74 -12.42
C ASP A 344 9.09 -6.53 -11.13
N LEU A 345 9.27 -7.44 -10.18
CA LEU A 345 8.67 -7.39 -8.85
C LEU A 345 8.98 -6.07 -8.12
N GLN A 346 10.13 -5.44 -8.41
CA GLN A 346 10.51 -4.17 -7.79
C GLN A 346 9.67 -3.00 -8.31
N ASP A 347 9.37 -2.98 -9.61
CA ASP A 347 8.53 -1.95 -10.21
C ASP A 347 7.08 -2.06 -9.74
N ARG A 348 6.57 -3.29 -9.66
CA ARG A 348 5.23 -3.56 -9.08
C ARG A 348 5.13 -3.10 -7.63
N LEU A 349 6.14 -3.41 -6.82
CA LEU A 349 6.20 -2.95 -5.43
C LEU A 349 6.29 -1.42 -5.33
N LEU A 350 7.06 -0.77 -6.20
CA LEU A 350 7.16 0.68 -6.23
C LEU A 350 5.82 1.32 -6.62
N LEU A 351 5.09 0.78 -7.61
CA LEU A 351 3.73 1.22 -7.96
C LEU A 351 2.77 1.15 -6.76
N GLN A 352 2.78 0.02 -6.03
CA GLN A 352 2.00 -0.15 -4.80
C GLN A 352 2.38 0.88 -3.72
N CYS A 353 3.66 1.18 -3.57
CA CYS A 353 4.13 2.20 -2.63
C CYS A 353 3.74 3.61 -3.06
N VAL A 354 3.70 3.91 -4.36
CA VAL A 354 3.25 5.21 -4.88
C VAL A 354 1.81 5.47 -4.48
N THR A 355 0.90 4.52 -4.73
CA THR A 355 -0.52 4.69 -4.39
C THR A 355 -0.74 4.85 -2.89
N LEU A 356 -0.13 4.00 -2.07
CA LEU A 356 -0.24 4.06 -0.60
C LEU A 356 0.41 5.31 -0.01
N GLY A 357 1.52 5.77 -0.59
CA GLY A 357 2.21 6.99 -0.15
C GLY A 357 1.38 8.24 -0.43
N MET A 358 0.79 8.31 -1.63
CA MET A 358 0.02 9.48 -2.08
C MET A 358 -1.29 9.70 -1.29
N THR A 359 -1.94 8.63 -0.80
CA THR A 359 -3.12 8.78 0.09
C THR A 359 -2.78 9.37 1.46
N ARG A 360 -1.49 9.36 1.81
CA ARG A 360 -0.98 9.71 3.13
C ARG A 360 -0.33 11.09 3.16
N THR A 361 -0.07 11.71 2.03
CA THR A 361 0.48 13.07 1.93
C THR A 361 -0.59 14.07 1.53
N ILE A 362 -0.44 15.30 2.01
CA ILE A 362 -1.19 16.42 1.44
C ILE A 362 -0.60 16.69 0.06
N SER A 363 -1.45 17.00 -0.92
CA SER A 363 -1.08 17.18 -2.33
C SER A 363 0.23 17.95 -2.47
N PHE A 364 1.27 17.28 -2.97
CA PHE A 364 2.51 17.90 -3.36
C PHE A 364 2.82 17.52 -4.80
N SER A 365 3.44 18.47 -5.50
CA SER A 365 3.80 18.47 -6.92
C SER A 365 2.64 18.61 -7.93
N ASN A 366 2.91 19.41 -8.96
CA ASN A 366 2.18 19.45 -10.23
C ASN A 366 2.82 18.48 -11.25
N HIS A 367 3.63 17.52 -10.79
CA HIS A 367 4.44 16.70 -11.69
C HIS A 367 3.58 15.60 -12.29
N SER A 368 3.48 15.62 -13.61
CA SER A 368 2.50 14.84 -14.35
C SER A 368 2.78 13.35 -14.46
N SER A 369 4.04 12.93 -14.35
CA SER A 369 4.42 11.51 -14.21
C SER A 369 3.74 10.81 -13.03
N LEU A 370 3.47 11.52 -11.91
CA LEU A 370 2.75 10.95 -10.77
C LEU A 370 1.32 10.58 -11.13
N PHE A 371 0.66 11.40 -11.95
CA PHE A 371 -0.69 11.13 -12.40
C PHE A 371 -0.75 9.86 -13.28
N VAL A 372 0.21 9.70 -14.20
CA VAL A 372 0.34 8.48 -15.01
C VAL A 372 0.63 7.26 -14.13
N CYS A 373 1.55 7.38 -13.18
CA CYS A 373 1.91 6.32 -12.26
C CYS A 373 0.73 5.85 -11.38
N LEU A 374 -0.10 6.79 -10.90
CA LEU A 374 -1.33 6.49 -10.16
C LEU A 374 -2.33 5.75 -11.04
N GLY A 375 -2.51 6.20 -12.28
CA GLY A 375 -3.36 5.52 -13.27
C GLY A 375 -2.90 4.06 -13.48
N LEU A 376 -1.62 3.85 -13.76
CA LEU A 376 -1.05 2.52 -13.94
C LEU A 376 -1.27 1.64 -12.70
N SER A 377 -0.92 2.12 -11.50
CA SER A 377 -1.06 1.33 -10.28
C SER A 377 -2.52 1.00 -9.93
N LEU A 378 -3.47 1.90 -10.21
CA LEU A 378 -4.89 1.61 -10.02
C LEU A 378 -5.33 0.45 -10.91
N LEU A 379 -4.90 0.44 -12.17
CA LEU A 379 -5.31 -0.53 -13.17
C LEU A 379 -4.58 -1.88 -13.08
N THR A 380 -3.33 -1.91 -12.59
CA THR A 380 -2.50 -3.13 -12.59
C THR A 380 -2.24 -3.74 -11.23
N GLU A 381 -2.35 -2.98 -10.13
CA GLU A 381 -2.07 -3.47 -8.78
C GLU A 381 -3.31 -3.43 -7.87
N MET A 382 -4.11 -2.36 -7.90
CA MET A 382 -5.28 -2.23 -7.02
C MET A 382 -6.53 -2.91 -7.57
N LEU A 383 -6.76 -2.77 -8.88
CA LEU A 383 -7.87 -3.36 -9.61
C LEU A 383 -7.33 -4.21 -10.78
N PRO A 384 -6.59 -5.29 -10.53
CA PRO A 384 -5.89 -6.05 -11.58
C PRO A 384 -6.82 -6.98 -12.38
N LEU A 385 -8.02 -6.52 -12.77
CA LEU A 385 -9.06 -7.35 -13.39
C LEU A 385 -8.59 -8.08 -14.65
N PRO A 386 -7.92 -7.45 -15.64
CA PRO A 386 -7.44 -8.15 -16.83
C PRO A 386 -6.55 -9.35 -16.48
N ARG A 387 -5.55 -9.14 -15.60
CA ARG A 387 -4.64 -10.19 -15.14
C ARG A 387 -5.38 -11.31 -14.40
N LEU A 388 -6.32 -10.94 -13.52
CA LEU A 388 -7.08 -11.93 -12.75
C LEU A 388 -8.05 -12.72 -13.65
N TYR A 389 -8.60 -12.11 -14.70
CA TYR A 389 -9.45 -12.82 -15.67
C TYR A 389 -8.63 -13.77 -16.54
N GLU A 390 -7.46 -13.36 -17.02
CA GLU A 390 -6.54 -14.22 -17.77
C GLU A 390 -6.10 -15.43 -16.93
N SER A 391 -5.82 -15.21 -15.65
CA SER A 391 -5.41 -16.29 -14.76
C SER A 391 -6.47 -17.41 -14.63
N VAL A 392 -7.76 -17.14 -14.85
CA VAL A 392 -8.79 -18.20 -14.86
C VAL A 392 -8.51 -19.24 -15.96
N PHE A 393 -7.92 -18.84 -17.08
CA PHE A 393 -7.76 -19.68 -18.27
C PHE A 393 -6.33 -20.23 -18.47
N GLU A 394 -5.33 -19.73 -17.76
CA GLU A 394 -3.91 -20.07 -17.96
C GLU A 394 -3.40 -21.34 -17.25
N LEU A 395 -4.24 -22.15 -16.56
CA LEU A 395 -3.77 -23.38 -15.89
C LEU A 395 -4.59 -24.64 -16.23
N SER A 396 -3.85 -25.73 -16.47
CA SER A 396 -4.32 -27.11 -16.62
C SER A 396 -5.07 -27.60 -15.38
N PRO A 397 -6.09 -28.49 -15.52
CA PRO A 397 -6.93 -29.01 -14.43
C PRO A 397 -6.19 -29.81 -13.33
N SER A 398 -4.87 -30.00 -13.41
CA SER A 398 -4.08 -30.76 -12.43
C SER A 398 -3.63 -29.97 -11.19
N SER A 399 -3.86 -28.65 -11.09
CA SER A 399 -3.44 -27.83 -9.93
C SER A 399 -4.60 -27.30 -9.06
N GLY A 400 -5.76 -27.96 -9.11
CA GLY A 400 -6.97 -27.57 -8.39
C GLY A 400 -6.70 -27.27 -6.92
N GLY A 401 -6.75 -26.00 -6.53
CA GLY A 401 -6.64 -25.58 -5.13
C GLY A 401 -6.02 -24.20 -4.89
N LEU A 402 -5.13 -23.69 -5.75
CA LEU A 402 -4.31 -22.52 -5.40
C LEU A 402 -4.94 -21.12 -5.70
N LYS A 403 -5.88 -20.99 -6.66
CA LYS A 403 -6.33 -19.67 -7.19
C LYS A 403 -7.50 -18.98 -6.45
N VAL A 404 -8.38 -19.73 -5.78
CA VAL A 404 -9.47 -19.11 -4.96
C VAL A 404 -8.89 -18.27 -3.82
N ASN A 405 -7.70 -18.64 -3.33
CA ASN A 405 -7.03 -17.90 -2.27
C ASN A 405 -6.46 -16.57 -2.77
N GLU A 406 -5.95 -16.46 -4.01
CA GLU A 406 -5.35 -15.21 -4.50
C GLU A 406 -6.35 -14.04 -4.56
N ILE A 407 -7.58 -14.29 -5.02
CA ILE A 407 -8.61 -13.25 -5.13
C ILE A 407 -9.10 -12.84 -3.74
N LYS A 408 -9.31 -13.80 -2.84
CA LYS A 408 -9.68 -13.51 -1.44
C LYS A 408 -8.57 -12.75 -0.72
N GLU A 409 -7.33 -13.16 -0.90
CA GLU A 409 -6.16 -12.45 -0.36
C GLU A 409 -6.06 -11.02 -0.90
N HIS A 410 -6.41 -10.80 -2.18
CA HIS A 410 -6.45 -9.46 -2.78
C HIS A 410 -7.55 -8.59 -2.16
N LEU A 411 -8.78 -9.12 -2.00
CA LEU A 411 -9.89 -8.42 -1.35
C LEU A 411 -9.56 -8.04 0.10
N ASP A 412 -8.80 -8.89 0.80
CA ASP A 412 -8.35 -8.62 2.16
C ASP A 412 -7.12 -7.70 2.25
N ASN A 413 -6.45 -7.46 1.12
CA ASN A 413 -5.23 -6.66 1.05
C ASN A 413 -5.51 -5.16 1.31
N ILE A 414 -4.51 -4.48 1.87
CA ILE A 414 -4.57 -3.04 2.12
C ILE A 414 -4.76 -2.22 0.85
N LEU A 415 -4.19 -2.69 -0.27
CA LEU A 415 -4.34 -2.04 -1.56
C LEU A 415 -5.80 -1.98 -1.98
N PHE A 416 -6.53 -3.10 -2.00
CA PHE A 416 -7.93 -3.08 -2.38
C PHE A 416 -8.78 -2.23 -1.43
N LYS A 417 -8.56 -2.33 -0.11
CA LYS A 417 -9.25 -1.55 0.92
C LYS A 417 -9.05 -0.03 0.77
N GLU A 418 -7.96 0.41 0.16
CA GLU A 418 -7.67 1.83 -0.08
C GLU A 418 -8.02 2.33 -1.49
N ALA A 419 -8.56 1.47 -2.38
CA ALA A 419 -8.84 1.84 -3.77
C ALA A 419 -9.73 3.09 -3.92
N GLY A 420 -10.74 3.25 -3.05
CA GLY A 420 -11.59 4.44 -3.05
C GLY A 420 -10.85 5.72 -2.66
N ALA A 421 -9.99 5.65 -1.64
CA ALA A 421 -9.19 6.80 -1.22
C ALA A 421 -8.16 7.20 -2.29
N VAL A 422 -7.49 6.22 -2.91
CA VAL A 422 -6.58 6.46 -4.03
C VAL A 422 -7.32 7.07 -5.22
N THR A 423 -8.52 6.58 -5.54
CA THR A 423 -9.36 7.15 -6.62
C THR A 423 -9.65 8.64 -6.38
N GLY A 424 -9.92 9.04 -5.14
CA GLY A 424 -10.11 10.44 -4.78
C GLY A 424 -8.86 11.29 -5.04
N VAL A 425 -7.68 10.82 -4.63
CA VAL A 425 -6.40 11.49 -4.90
C VAL A 425 -6.13 11.56 -6.40
N PHE A 426 -6.35 10.46 -7.12
CA PHE A 426 -6.18 10.36 -8.57
C PHE A 426 -7.03 11.39 -9.33
N CYS A 427 -8.30 11.54 -8.96
CA CYS A 427 -9.19 12.54 -9.58
C CYS A 427 -8.77 13.98 -9.26
N ASN A 428 -8.23 14.24 -8.06
CA ASN A 428 -7.68 15.56 -7.73
C ASN A 428 -6.42 15.86 -8.55
N GLN A 429 -5.56 14.86 -8.78
CA GLN A 429 -4.36 14.99 -9.60
C GLN A 429 -4.67 15.24 -11.07
N TYR A 430 -5.79 14.70 -11.58
CA TYR A 430 -6.25 14.98 -12.94
C TYR A 430 -6.42 16.49 -13.20
N VAL A 431 -6.88 17.27 -12.22
CA VAL A 431 -7.05 18.73 -12.37
C VAL A 431 -5.70 19.45 -12.51
N LEU A 432 -4.64 18.92 -11.89
CA LEU A 432 -3.31 19.53 -11.84
C LEU A 432 -2.39 19.08 -12.98
N ALA A 433 -2.68 17.94 -13.60
CA ALA A 433 -1.86 17.36 -14.66
C ALA A 433 -1.90 18.17 -15.98
N ASP A 434 -0.82 18.10 -16.76
CA ASP A 434 -0.79 18.61 -18.14
C ASP A 434 -1.64 17.75 -19.10
N GLU A 435 -1.97 18.32 -20.26
CA GLU A 435 -2.86 17.67 -21.24
C GLU A 435 -2.26 16.42 -21.88
N GLU A 436 -0.94 16.32 -22.02
CA GLU A 436 -0.28 15.13 -22.58
C GLU A 436 -0.50 13.94 -21.66
N ASN A 437 -0.20 14.10 -20.37
CA ASN A 437 -0.37 13.05 -19.38
C ASN A 437 -1.84 12.76 -19.08
N LYS A 438 -2.74 13.76 -19.16
CA LYS A 438 -4.19 13.53 -19.14
C LYS A 438 -4.62 12.60 -20.26
N ASN A 439 -4.18 12.85 -21.49
CA ASN A 439 -4.53 12.03 -22.64
C ASN A 439 -4.01 10.59 -22.51
N ILE A 440 -2.78 10.40 -22.00
CA ILE A 440 -2.23 9.06 -21.73
C ILE A 440 -3.14 8.30 -20.76
N VAL A 441 -3.44 8.88 -19.61
CA VAL A 441 -4.24 8.22 -18.58
C VAL A 441 -5.69 8.00 -18.99
N GLU A 442 -6.32 8.97 -19.66
CA GLU A 442 -7.64 8.81 -20.21
C GLU A 442 -7.70 7.58 -21.14
N ASN A 443 -6.75 7.45 -22.06
CA ASN A 443 -6.69 6.29 -22.96
C ASN A 443 -6.49 4.97 -22.19
N LEU A 444 -5.65 4.95 -21.14
CA LEU A 444 -5.48 3.77 -20.28
C LEU A 444 -6.79 3.36 -19.61
N ILE A 445 -7.55 4.30 -19.07
CA ILE A 445 -8.84 4.04 -18.40
C ILE A 445 -9.88 3.53 -19.40
N TRP A 446 -9.98 4.14 -20.58
CA TRP A 446 -10.93 3.75 -21.61
C TRP A 446 -10.62 2.37 -22.19
N GLU A 447 -9.34 2.05 -22.41
CA GLU A 447 -8.90 0.73 -22.81
C GLU A 447 -9.23 -0.32 -21.75
N TYR A 448 -8.92 -0.03 -20.49
CA TYR A 448 -9.21 -0.89 -19.35
C TYR A 448 -10.71 -1.21 -19.22
N CYS A 449 -11.61 -0.27 -19.53
CA CYS A 449 -13.06 -0.55 -19.56
C CYS A 449 -13.42 -1.62 -20.59
N ARG A 450 -12.77 -1.61 -21.76
CA ARG A 450 -12.97 -2.65 -22.79
C ARG A 450 -12.43 -3.99 -22.31
N ASP A 451 -11.27 -4.00 -21.68
CA ASP A 451 -10.65 -5.22 -21.15
C ASP A 451 -11.53 -5.86 -20.07
N ILE A 452 -12.13 -5.04 -19.18
CA ILE A 452 -13.12 -5.50 -18.22
C ILE A 452 -14.30 -6.17 -18.93
N TYR A 453 -14.87 -5.53 -19.96
CA TYR A 453 -16.02 -6.07 -20.67
C TYR A 453 -15.71 -7.45 -21.28
N PHE A 454 -14.62 -7.56 -22.03
CA PHE A 454 -14.27 -8.82 -22.70
C PHE A 454 -13.85 -9.90 -21.70
N GLY A 455 -13.04 -9.55 -20.70
CA GLY A 455 -12.58 -10.48 -19.68
C GLY A 455 -13.72 -10.99 -18.79
N HIS A 456 -14.57 -10.09 -18.29
CA HIS A 456 -15.69 -10.45 -17.42
C HIS A 456 -16.74 -11.28 -18.18
N ARG A 457 -17.04 -10.96 -19.44
CA ARG A 457 -17.93 -11.77 -20.28
C ARG A 457 -17.44 -13.21 -20.42
N LYS A 458 -16.12 -13.42 -20.63
CA LYS A 458 -15.50 -14.75 -20.68
C LYS A 458 -15.60 -15.49 -19.34
N VAL A 459 -15.22 -14.83 -18.25
CA VAL A 459 -15.23 -15.43 -16.91
C VAL A 459 -16.65 -15.76 -16.44
N ALA A 460 -17.60 -14.85 -16.63
CA ALA A 460 -19.00 -15.07 -16.26
C ALA A 460 -19.62 -16.24 -17.04
N THR A 461 -19.34 -16.36 -18.34
CA THR A 461 -19.84 -17.51 -19.13
C THR A 461 -19.17 -18.83 -18.73
N HIS A 462 -17.92 -18.81 -18.27
CA HIS A 462 -17.19 -20.01 -17.85
C HIS A 462 -17.57 -20.51 -16.44
N LEU A 463 -17.70 -19.59 -15.47
CA LEU A 463 -17.86 -19.90 -14.04
C LEU A 463 -19.32 -20.00 -13.59
N LYS A 464 -20.27 -19.35 -14.26
CA LYS A 464 -21.68 -19.28 -13.84
C LYS A 464 -22.29 -20.68 -13.70
N GLY A 465 -22.79 -20.99 -12.50
CA GLY A 465 -23.36 -22.28 -12.12
C GLY A 465 -22.33 -23.37 -11.74
N LYS A 466 -21.02 -23.07 -11.79
CA LYS A 466 -19.94 -23.97 -11.36
C LYS A 466 -19.23 -23.44 -10.10
N GLU A 467 -18.80 -22.18 -10.13
CA GLU A 467 -18.03 -21.53 -9.06
C GLU A 467 -18.59 -20.14 -8.75
N ASP A 468 -19.87 -20.08 -8.36
CA ASP A 468 -20.57 -18.79 -8.15
C ASP A 468 -19.91 -17.92 -7.08
N VAL A 469 -19.29 -18.51 -6.05
CA VAL A 469 -18.55 -17.77 -5.01
C VAL A 469 -17.35 -17.03 -5.60
N LEU A 470 -16.60 -17.66 -6.50
CA LEU A 470 -15.45 -17.05 -7.16
C LEU A 470 -15.90 -15.90 -8.06
N LEU A 471 -17.00 -16.10 -8.79
CA LEU A 471 -17.61 -15.07 -9.63
C LEU A 471 -18.04 -13.86 -8.79
N THR A 472 -18.68 -14.07 -7.63
CA THR A 472 -19.03 -12.99 -6.71
C THR A 472 -17.80 -12.23 -6.19
N ASP A 473 -16.69 -12.92 -5.92
CA ASP A 473 -15.46 -12.26 -5.48
C ASP A 473 -14.82 -11.41 -6.61
N PHE A 474 -14.91 -11.85 -7.88
CA PHE A 474 -14.57 -11.02 -9.04
C PHE A 474 -15.47 -9.80 -9.18
N GLU A 475 -16.78 -9.98 -9.01
CA GLU A 475 -17.76 -8.89 -9.12
C GLU A 475 -17.48 -7.78 -8.11
N LYS A 476 -17.06 -8.08 -6.87
CA LYS A 476 -16.65 -7.05 -5.88
C LYS A 476 -15.50 -6.16 -6.36
N ILE A 477 -14.51 -6.76 -7.03
CA ILE A 477 -13.38 -6.01 -7.60
C ILE A 477 -13.86 -5.17 -8.79
N ALA A 478 -14.72 -5.75 -9.64
CA ALA A 478 -15.27 -5.07 -10.81
C ALA A 478 -16.23 -3.93 -10.48
N GLU A 479 -17.04 -4.06 -9.42
CA GLU A 479 -17.84 -2.98 -8.85
C GLU A 479 -16.94 -1.82 -8.37
N SER A 480 -15.85 -2.12 -7.67
CA SER A 480 -14.89 -1.10 -7.24
C SER A 480 -14.23 -0.40 -8.45
N ALA A 481 -13.94 -1.14 -9.52
CA ALA A 481 -13.47 -0.56 -10.77
C ALA A 481 -14.52 0.30 -11.46
N PHE A 482 -15.79 -0.11 -11.46
CA PHE A 482 -16.91 0.68 -11.97
C PHE A 482 -17.04 2.02 -11.22
N LEU A 483 -16.96 2.01 -9.88
CA LEU A 483 -16.97 3.23 -9.07
C LEU A 483 -15.83 4.18 -9.49
N MET A 484 -14.61 3.65 -9.62
CA MET A 484 -13.43 4.41 -10.04
C MET A 484 -13.61 5.05 -11.42
N VAL A 485 -14.07 4.27 -12.41
CA VAL A 485 -14.31 4.73 -13.78
C VAL A 485 -15.35 5.84 -13.83
N VAL A 486 -16.46 5.70 -13.08
CA VAL A 486 -17.54 6.71 -13.07
C VAL A 486 -17.07 8.02 -12.46
N VAL A 487 -16.37 7.97 -11.32
CA VAL A 487 -15.87 9.18 -10.66
C VAL A 487 -14.80 9.86 -11.52
N PHE A 488 -13.92 9.08 -12.16
CA PHE A 488 -12.95 9.62 -13.10
C PHE A 488 -13.61 10.26 -14.32
N ALA A 489 -14.59 9.61 -14.95
CA ALA A 489 -15.34 10.17 -16.06
C ALA A 489 -16.05 11.48 -15.66
N LEU A 490 -16.57 11.57 -14.43
CA LEU A 490 -17.13 12.82 -13.92
C LEU A 490 -16.06 13.93 -13.78
N ALA A 491 -14.85 13.59 -13.33
CA ALA A 491 -13.73 14.55 -13.27
C ALA A 491 -13.33 15.04 -14.68
N VAL A 492 -13.23 14.12 -15.64
CA VAL A 492 -12.95 14.42 -17.05
C VAL A 492 -14.03 15.35 -17.64
N THR A 493 -15.32 15.05 -17.41
CA THR A 493 -16.40 15.91 -17.91
C THR A 493 -16.38 17.30 -17.29
N LYS A 494 -16.13 17.42 -15.98
CA LYS A 494 -16.02 18.74 -15.32
C LYS A 494 -14.90 19.59 -15.90
N HIS A 495 -13.81 18.98 -16.34
CA HIS A 495 -12.66 19.68 -16.90
C HIS A 495 -12.80 19.95 -18.40
N LYS A 496 -12.95 18.89 -19.22
CA LYS A 496 -12.86 18.95 -20.68
C LYS A 496 -14.16 19.34 -21.39
N LEU A 497 -15.34 19.18 -20.77
CA LEU A 497 -16.61 19.69 -21.34
C LEU A 497 -16.90 21.13 -20.89
N SER A 498 -15.87 21.86 -20.47
CA SER A 498 -15.96 23.30 -20.21
C SER A 498 -15.79 24.09 -21.51
N SER A 499 -16.30 25.32 -21.54
CA SER A 499 -16.17 26.23 -22.69
C SER A 499 -14.72 26.56 -23.08
N LYS A 500 -13.73 26.14 -22.28
CA LYS A 500 -12.30 26.32 -22.56
C LYS A 500 -11.80 25.43 -23.70
N PHE A 501 -12.46 24.32 -23.97
CA PHE A 501 -12.05 23.35 -24.99
C PHE A 501 -12.89 23.48 -26.26
N ALA A 502 -12.26 23.23 -27.42
CA ALA A 502 -12.96 23.19 -28.70
C ALA A 502 -14.05 22.12 -28.71
N GLN A 503 -15.14 22.38 -29.44
CA GLN A 503 -16.29 21.48 -29.53
C GLN A 503 -15.90 20.07 -30.03
N GLU A 504 -14.91 19.99 -30.93
CA GLU A 504 -14.37 18.72 -31.44
C GLU A 504 -13.80 17.85 -30.32
N ILE A 505 -12.94 18.42 -29.46
CA ILE A 505 -12.35 17.74 -28.30
C ILE A 505 -13.44 17.31 -27.32
N GLN A 506 -14.41 18.19 -27.05
CA GLN A 506 -15.53 17.87 -26.16
C GLN A 506 -16.34 16.68 -26.68
N THR A 507 -16.55 16.62 -27.99
CA THR A 507 -17.32 15.58 -28.66
C THR A 507 -16.56 14.25 -28.67
N GLU A 508 -15.27 14.26 -28.99
CA GLU A 508 -14.40 13.08 -28.97
C GLU A 508 -14.34 12.45 -27.57
N VAL A 509 -14.10 13.26 -26.54
CA VAL A 509 -14.05 12.81 -25.14
C VAL A 509 -15.42 12.26 -24.71
N SER A 510 -16.51 12.93 -25.09
CA SER A 510 -17.87 12.46 -24.79
C SER A 510 -18.18 11.10 -25.42
N LEU A 511 -17.74 10.87 -26.66
CA LEU A 511 -17.84 9.58 -27.33
C LEU A 511 -17.06 8.49 -26.59
N LYS A 512 -15.79 8.75 -26.25
CA LYS A 512 -14.94 7.80 -25.50
C LYS A 512 -15.56 7.42 -24.16
N ILE A 513 -16.13 8.39 -23.44
CA ILE A 513 -16.84 8.13 -22.17
C ILE A 513 -18.08 7.28 -22.39
N LEU A 514 -18.93 7.57 -23.38
CA LEU A 514 -20.14 6.78 -23.65
C LEU A 514 -19.80 5.33 -24.01
N VAL A 515 -18.79 5.11 -24.87
CA VAL A 515 -18.34 3.76 -25.23
C VAL A 515 -17.76 3.04 -24.02
N SER A 516 -16.98 3.72 -23.18
CA SER A 516 -16.38 3.13 -21.99
C SER A 516 -17.44 2.77 -20.93
N LEU A 517 -18.43 3.65 -20.71
CA LEU A 517 -19.55 3.37 -19.79
C LEU A 517 -20.43 2.22 -20.28
N SER A 518 -20.59 2.03 -21.60
CA SER A 518 -21.31 0.87 -22.13
C SER A 518 -20.61 -0.46 -21.79
N CYS A 519 -19.27 -0.45 -21.72
CA CYS A 519 -18.48 -1.64 -21.39
C CYS A 519 -18.63 -2.08 -19.93
N VAL A 520 -18.97 -1.15 -19.02
CA VAL A 520 -19.13 -1.42 -17.58
C VAL A 520 -20.58 -1.39 -17.10
N GLU A 521 -21.56 -1.35 -18.02
CA GLU A 521 -22.99 -1.21 -17.70
C GLU A 521 -23.51 -2.34 -16.80
N TYR A 522 -22.96 -3.56 -16.91
CA TYR A 522 -23.34 -4.70 -16.09
C TYR A 522 -23.26 -4.39 -14.57
N PHE A 523 -22.31 -3.56 -14.16
CA PHE A 523 -22.08 -3.17 -12.76
C PHE A 523 -22.94 -1.99 -12.28
N ARG A 524 -23.82 -1.44 -13.15
CA ARG A 524 -24.69 -0.28 -12.82
C ARG A 524 -25.68 -0.51 -11.68
N HIS A 525 -25.88 -1.75 -11.25
CA HIS A 525 -26.71 -2.05 -10.09
C HIS A 525 -26.21 -1.32 -8.82
N VAL A 526 -24.92 -0.98 -8.76
CA VAL A 526 -24.34 0.01 -7.84
C VAL A 526 -24.81 1.42 -8.27
N ARG A 527 -25.95 1.86 -7.74
CA ARG A 527 -26.61 3.12 -8.15
C ARG A 527 -25.79 4.34 -7.72
N LEU A 528 -25.14 4.98 -8.69
CA LEU A 528 -24.39 6.23 -8.48
C LEU A 528 -25.08 7.45 -9.12
N PRO A 529 -25.28 8.56 -8.39
CA PRO A 529 -25.76 9.81 -8.99
C PRO A 529 -24.77 10.38 -10.03
N GLU A 530 -23.47 10.23 -9.79
CA GLU A 530 -22.37 10.68 -10.66
C GLU A 530 -22.45 10.07 -12.06
N TYR A 531 -22.90 8.82 -12.16
CA TYR A 531 -23.08 8.12 -13.43
C TYR A 531 -24.15 8.81 -14.29
N MET A 532 -25.30 9.12 -13.69
CA MET A 532 -26.40 9.78 -14.41
C MET A 532 -26.07 11.22 -14.77
N GLU A 533 -25.33 11.94 -13.92
CA GLU A 533 -24.83 13.28 -14.23
C GLU A 533 -23.88 13.26 -15.42
N THR A 534 -22.91 12.33 -15.41
CA THR A 534 -21.93 12.16 -16.49
C THR A 534 -22.63 11.88 -17.82
N ILE A 535 -23.58 10.93 -17.85
CA ILE A 535 -24.33 10.58 -19.07
C ILE A 535 -25.07 11.79 -19.64
N ARG A 536 -25.78 12.55 -18.82
CA ARG A 536 -26.52 13.73 -19.30
C ARG A 536 -25.59 14.76 -19.93
N LYS A 537 -24.41 14.99 -19.33
CA LYS A 537 -23.41 15.94 -19.84
C LYS A 537 -22.82 15.50 -21.18
N VAL A 538 -22.41 14.24 -21.31
CA VAL A 538 -21.80 13.75 -22.56
C VAL A 538 -22.82 13.65 -23.69
N ILE A 539 -24.08 13.25 -23.41
CA ILE A 539 -25.16 13.23 -24.40
C ILE A 539 -25.40 14.64 -24.94
N ALA A 540 -25.42 15.67 -24.09
CA ALA A 540 -25.64 17.04 -24.52
C ALA A 540 -24.54 17.55 -25.48
N SER A 541 -23.33 16.98 -25.43
CA SER A 541 -22.24 17.29 -26.37
C SER A 541 -22.38 16.52 -27.68
N VAL A 542 -22.72 15.22 -27.60
CA VAL A 542 -22.87 14.33 -28.77
C VAL A 542 -24.11 14.66 -29.61
N ASN A 543 -25.22 15.07 -28.97
CA ASN A 543 -26.48 15.43 -29.64
C ASN A 543 -26.40 16.73 -30.48
N LYS A 544 -25.20 17.27 -30.68
CA LYS A 544 -24.96 18.44 -31.55
C LYS A 544 -24.16 18.07 -32.80
N ASN A 545 -23.73 16.81 -32.93
CA ASN A 545 -22.82 16.36 -33.97
C ASN A 545 -23.26 14.99 -34.53
N GLU A 546 -23.71 14.99 -35.79
CA GLU A 546 -24.16 13.80 -36.52
C GLU A 546 -23.07 12.73 -36.66
N ASN A 547 -21.82 13.14 -36.93
CA ASN A 547 -20.70 12.22 -37.05
C ASN A 547 -20.46 11.49 -35.73
N ALA A 548 -20.53 12.20 -34.61
CA ALA A 548 -20.34 11.61 -33.28
C ALA A 548 -21.49 10.65 -32.91
N CYS A 549 -22.73 10.99 -33.28
CA CYS A 549 -23.87 10.08 -33.12
C CYS A 549 -23.66 8.79 -33.94
N THR A 550 -23.19 8.93 -35.17
CA THR A 550 -22.88 7.81 -36.06
C THR A 550 -21.77 6.92 -35.50
N PHE A 551 -20.66 7.52 -35.04
CA PHE A 551 -19.57 6.77 -34.39
C PHE A 551 -20.03 6.05 -33.12
N PHE A 552 -20.90 6.68 -32.32
CA PHE A 552 -21.44 6.03 -31.12
C PHE A 552 -22.29 4.81 -31.47
N VAL A 553 -23.18 4.91 -32.45
CA VAL A 553 -24.03 3.79 -32.87
C VAL A 553 -23.21 2.69 -33.55
N ASN A 554 -22.19 3.05 -34.33
CA ASN A 554 -21.28 2.07 -34.94
C ASN A 554 -20.39 1.35 -33.91
N SER A 555 -20.35 1.79 -32.65
CA SER A 555 -19.65 1.08 -31.57
C SER A 555 -20.45 -0.07 -30.95
N ILE A 556 -21.72 -0.24 -31.33
CA ILE A 556 -22.54 -1.40 -30.95
C ILE A 556 -21.88 -2.67 -31.53
N PRO A 557 -21.75 -3.76 -30.74
CA PRO A 557 -21.23 -5.02 -31.27
C PRO A 557 -22.03 -5.47 -32.50
N SER A 558 -21.35 -6.01 -33.52
CA SER A 558 -22.03 -6.45 -34.74
C SER A 558 -23.02 -7.59 -34.44
N TYR A 559 -23.98 -7.83 -35.34
CA TYR A 559 -24.92 -8.95 -35.18
C TYR A 559 -24.21 -10.30 -35.01
N GLY A 560 -23.10 -10.50 -35.72
CA GLY A 560 -22.23 -11.66 -35.56
C GLY A 560 -21.60 -11.75 -34.17
N ASP A 561 -21.08 -10.64 -33.64
CA ASP A 561 -20.49 -10.61 -32.29
C ASP A 561 -21.53 -10.83 -31.19
N LEU A 562 -22.77 -10.38 -31.41
CA LEU A 562 -23.88 -10.54 -30.47
C LEU A 562 -24.34 -11.99 -30.39
N THR A 563 -24.39 -12.69 -31.52
CA THR A 563 -24.89 -14.06 -31.62
C THR A 563 -23.82 -15.12 -31.38
N ASN A 564 -22.55 -14.79 -31.57
CA ASN A 564 -21.42 -15.68 -31.28
C ASN A 564 -20.90 -15.51 -29.85
N GLY A 565 -20.49 -16.64 -29.26
CA GLY A 565 -19.94 -16.65 -27.91
C GLY A 565 -18.51 -16.13 -27.86
N PRO A 566 -18.04 -15.71 -26.68
CA PRO A 566 -16.66 -15.29 -26.50
C PRO A 566 -15.64 -16.43 -26.71
N ASP A 567 -16.10 -17.69 -26.65
CA ASP A 567 -15.36 -18.91 -27.02
C ASP A 567 -16.17 -19.79 -27.98
N GLN A 568 -15.56 -20.20 -29.10
CA GLN A 568 -16.18 -21.06 -30.12
C GLN A 568 -16.44 -22.51 -29.65
N LYS A 569 -15.99 -22.88 -28.44
CA LYS A 569 -15.95 -24.27 -27.96
C LYS A 569 -17.22 -24.72 -27.20
N THR A 570 -18.14 -23.82 -26.87
CA THR A 570 -19.35 -24.15 -26.09
C THR A 570 -20.63 -23.80 -26.84
N LYS A 571 -21.74 -24.48 -26.48
CA LYS A 571 -23.09 -24.12 -26.96
C LYS A 571 -23.50 -22.79 -26.35
N TYR A 572 -23.05 -21.70 -26.96
CA TYR A 572 -23.34 -20.34 -26.54
C TYR A 572 -24.80 -19.97 -26.87
N PHE A 573 -25.47 -19.35 -25.90
CA PHE A 573 -26.79 -18.77 -26.07
C PHE A 573 -26.72 -17.29 -25.68
N TRP A 574 -26.84 -16.39 -26.66
CA TRP A 574 -26.75 -14.94 -26.46
C TRP A 574 -27.77 -14.43 -25.43
N SER A 575 -28.95 -15.06 -25.34
CA SER A 575 -30.00 -14.70 -24.38
C SER A 575 -29.64 -14.95 -22.91
N LYS A 576 -28.57 -15.72 -22.64
CA LYS A 576 -28.07 -15.98 -21.28
C LYS A 576 -26.85 -15.12 -20.91
N ASP A 577 -26.31 -14.36 -21.87
CA ASP A 577 -25.17 -13.47 -21.65
C ASP A 577 -25.64 -12.15 -21.05
N GLU A 578 -25.70 -12.10 -19.72
CA GLU A 578 -26.17 -10.93 -18.97
C GLU A 578 -25.24 -9.72 -19.11
N VAL A 579 -23.93 -9.95 -19.32
CA VAL A 579 -22.93 -8.89 -19.49
C VAL A 579 -23.13 -8.18 -20.83
N GLN A 580 -23.24 -8.95 -21.92
CA GLN A 580 -23.53 -8.39 -23.24
C GLN A 580 -24.92 -7.75 -23.28
N THR A 581 -25.92 -8.39 -22.65
CA THR A 581 -27.28 -7.85 -22.58
C THR A 581 -27.29 -6.49 -21.88
N ALA A 582 -26.58 -6.33 -20.76
CA ALA A 582 -26.46 -5.05 -20.08
C ALA A 582 -25.88 -3.97 -21.02
N ARG A 583 -24.78 -4.27 -21.71
CA ARG A 583 -24.17 -3.34 -22.68
C ARG A 583 -25.15 -2.94 -23.80
N VAL A 584 -25.93 -3.87 -24.35
CA VAL A 584 -26.95 -3.54 -25.36
C VAL A 584 -28.05 -2.65 -24.78
N LEU A 585 -28.51 -2.92 -23.55
CA LEU A 585 -29.51 -2.10 -22.87
C LEU A 585 -29.01 -0.67 -22.60
N PHE A 586 -27.71 -0.46 -22.42
CA PHE A 586 -27.13 0.89 -22.36
C PHE A 586 -27.37 1.65 -23.67
N TYR A 587 -27.01 1.06 -24.81
CA TYR A 587 -27.20 1.70 -26.13
C TYR A 587 -28.67 2.02 -26.38
N LEU A 588 -29.56 1.05 -26.14
CA LEU A 588 -31.01 1.28 -26.25
C LEU A 588 -31.50 2.37 -25.31
N ARG A 589 -30.85 2.59 -24.15
CA ARG A 589 -31.24 3.71 -23.27
C ARG A 589 -30.76 5.08 -23.76
N VAL A 590 -29.63 5.13 -24.46
CA VAL A 590 -29.00 6.38 -24.90
C VAL A 590 -29.52 6.81 -26.28
N ILE A 591 -29.64 5.90 -27.24
CA ILE A 591 -30.02 6.20 -28.64
C ILE A 591 -31.28 7.06 -28.79
N PRO A 592 -32.37 6.89 -28.01
CA PRO A 592 -33.56 7.73 -28.16
C PRO A 592 -33.28 9.22 -27.94
N THR A 593 -32.28 9.54 -27.12
CA THR A 593 -31.89 10.93 -26.85
C THR A 593 -31.05 11.54 -27.97
N LEU A 594 -30.60 10.73 -28.94
CA LEU A 594 -29.77 11.12 -30.09
C LEU A 594 -30.52 10.94 -31.41
N ILE A 595 -31.81 10.56 -31.38
CA ILE A 595 -32.54 10.11 -32.56
C ILE A 595 -32.69 11.21 -33.61
N GLU A 596 -32.72 12.48 -33.21
CA GLU A 596 -32.83 13.61 -34.14
C GLU A 596 -31.57 13.73 -35.03
N CYS A 597 -30.38 13.53 -34.45
CA CYS A 597 -29.09 13.64 -35.13
C CYS A 597 -28.59 12.34 -35.79
N LEU A 598 -29.31 11.21 -35.64
CA LEU A 598 -28.83 9.90 -36.14
C LEU A 598 -29.25 9.65 -37.60
N PRO A 599 -28.35 9.34 -38.55
CA PRO A 599 -28.75 9.04 -39.92
C PRO A 599 -29.65 7.80 -40.02
N GLY A 600 -30.63 7.83 -40.93
CA GLY A 600 -31.54 6.69 -41.20
C GLY A 600 -30.82 5.37 -41.54
N PRO A 601 -29.85 5.36 -42.47
CA PRO A 601 -29.12 4.14 -42.82
C PRO A 601 -28.40 3.49 -41.63
N VAL A 602 -27.74 4.30 -40.80
CA VAL A 602 -27.03 3.83 -39.60
C VAL A 602 -28.01 3.22 -38.59
N PHE A 603 -29.21 3.80 -38.47
CA PHE A 603 -30.27 3.23 -37.64
C PHE A 603 -30.75 1.87 -38.18
N GLY A 604 -30.98 1.77 -39.49
CA GLY A 604 -31.39 0.52 -40.16
C GLY A 604 -30.35 -0.59 -40.05
N ASP A 605 -29.07 -0.26 -40.20
CA ASP A 605 -27.98 -1.25 -40.24
C ASP A 605 -27.56 -1.75 -38.86
N MET A 606 -27.54 -0.89 -37.84
CA MET A 606 -26.99 -1.23 -36.52
C MET A 606 -28.05 -1.32 -35.43
N VAL A 607 -29.02 -0.41 -35.40
CA VAL A 607 -29.99 -0.30 -34.30
C VAL A 607 -31.14 -1.27 -34.49
N ALA A 608 -31.74 -1.31 -35.68
CA ALA A 608 -32.88 -2.17 -35.96
C ALA A 608 -32.57 -3.69 -35.76
N PRO A 609 -31.44 -4.26 -36.23
CA PRO A 609 -31.16 -5.68 -36.01
C PRO A 609 -30.97 -6.02 -34.54
N THR A 610 -30.29 -5.13 -33.80
CA THR A 610 -30.10 -5.26 -32.34
C THR A 610 -31.44 -5.21 -31.60
N MET A 611 -32.32 -4.31 -32.04
CA MET A 611 -33.69 -4.19 -31.53
C MET A 611 -34.50 -5.46 -31.79
N PHE A 612 -34.37 -6.15 -32.92
CA PHE A 612 -35.16 -7.37 -33.13
C PHE A 612 -34.60 -8.59 -32.38
N LEU A 613 -33.31 -8.59 -32.04
CA LEU A 613 -32.64 -9.72 -31.39
C LEU A 613 -32.96 -9.88 -29.89
N TYR A 614 -32.97 -8.78 -29.11
CA TYR A 614 -33.13 -8.80 -27.64
C TYR A 614 -34.56 -8.86 -27.03
N PRO A 615 -35.66 -8.44 -27.71
CA PRO A 615 -37.03 -8.56 -27.18
C PRO A 615 -37.48 -10.01 -27.04
N ILE A 616 -36.84 -10.93 -27.76
CA ILE A 616 -37.12 -12.37 -27.72
C ILE A 616 -36.69 -12.97 -26.37
N SER A 617 -35.88 -12.26 -25.57
CA SER A 617 -35.60 -12.64 -24.18
C SER A 617 -36.65 -12.05 -23.22
N THR A 618 -37.45 -12.91 -22.59
CA THR A 618 -38.58 -12.54 -21.73
C THR A 618 -38.23 -11.66 -20.52
N LYS A 619 -36.94 -11.59 -20.12
CA LYS A 619 -36.47 -10.80 -18.97
C LYS A 619 -36.49 -9.28 -19.18
N TYR A 620 -36.47 -8.77 -20.42
CA TYR A 620 -36.20 -7.34 -20.69
C TYR A 620 -37.30 -6.60 -21.47
N ILE A 621 -38.47 -7.22 -21.63
CA ILE A 621 -39.62 -6.68 -22.36
C ILE A 621 -40.00 -5.26 -21.88
N PHE A 622 -39.92 -4.97 -20.57
CA PHE A 622 -40.28 -3.66 -20.02
C PHE A 622 -39.33 -2.53 -20.43
N SER A 623 -38.01 -2.76 -20.38
CA SER A 623 -37.02 -1.77 -20.85
C SER A 623 -37.17 -1.52 -22.35
N PHE A 624 -37.56 -2.56 -23.08
CA PHE A 624 -37.76 -2.51 -24.52
C PHE A 624 -39.06 -1.77 -24.91
N ALA A 625 -40.15 -2.00 -24.18
CA ALA A 625 -41.39 -1.24 -24.31
C ALA A 625 -41.18 0.26 -24.02
N LEU A 626 -40.35 0.58 -23.03
CA LEU A 626 -40.02 1.97 -22.68
C LEU A 626 -39.15 2.65 -23.75
N PHE A 627 -38.28 1.88 -24.41
CA PHE A 627 -37.52 2.33 -25.57
C PHE A 627 -38.41 2.58 -26.79
N PHE A 628 -39.29 1.64 -27.13
CA PHE A 628 -40.28 1.79 -28.21
C PHE A 628 -41.21 2.97 -27.96
N HIS A 629 -41.72 3.13 -26.74
CA HIS A 629 -42.55 4.28 -26.38
C HIS A 629 -41.80 5.59 -26.58
N LYS A 630 -40.52 5.67 -26.18
CA LYS A 630 -39.70 6.86 -26.42
C LYS A 630 -39.46 7.11 -27.90
N LEU A 631 -39.15 6.08 -28.69
CA LEU A 631 -38.96 6.21 -30.14
C LEU A 631 -40.23 6.69 -30.85
N VAL A 632 -41.38 6.07 -30.56
CA VAL A 632 -42.68 6.42 -31.16
C VAL A 632 -43.11 7.84 -30.78
N SER A 633 -42.69 8.34 -29.61
CA SER A 633 -42.94 9.73 -29.21
C SER A 633 -42.13 10.77 -29.99
N PHE A 634 -41.09 10.37 -30.74
CA PHE A 634 -40.37 11.26 -31.64
C PHE A 634 -40.98 11.18 -33.05
N GLN A 635 -41.45 12.32 -33.56
CA GLN A 635 -42.00 12.47 -34.91
C GLN A 635 -41.02 12.01 -36.01
N ALA A 636 -39.70 12.05 -35.73
CA ALA A 636 -38.62 11.57 -36.59
C ALA A 636 -38.55 10.04 -36.79
N PHE A 637 -39.14 9.24 -35.90
CA PHE A 637 -39.09 7.77 -35.99
C PHE A 637 -39.87 7.24 -37.19
N GLY A 638 -41.05 7.82 -37.46
CA GLY A 638 -41.87 7.46 -38.61
C GLY A 638 -41.19 7.74 -39.95
N GLN A 639 -40.29 8.73 -40.05
CA GLN A 639 -39.56 9.02 -41.28
C GLN A 639 -38.35 8.09 -41.51
N LYS A 640 -37.74 7.59 -40.43
CA LYS A 640 -36.52 6.75 -40.51
C LYS A 640 -36.79 5.26 -40.68
N LEU A 641 -38.03 4.80 -40.50
CA LEU A 641 -38.43 3.40 -40.70
C LEU A 641 -38.90 3.10 -42.13
N TYR A 642 -39.16 4.15 -42.93
CA TYR A 642 -39.57 4.07 -44.33
C TYR A 642 -38.40 4.22 -45.32
N LEU A 643 -37.21 4.53 -44.81
CA LEU A 643 -35.92 4.52 -45.51
C LEU A 643 -35.15 3.27 -45.07
#